data_AF-A0A7W8LKV8-F1
#
_entry.id   AF-A0A7W8LKV8-F1
#
_cell.length_a   1.000
_cell.length_b   1.000
_cell.length_c   1.000
_cell.angle_alpha   90.00
_cell.angle_beta   90.00
_cell.angle_gamma   90.00
#
_symmetry.space_group_name_H-M   'P 1'
#
loop_
_entity.id
_entity.type
_entity.pdbx_description
1 polymer ?
#
loop_
_entity_poly.entity_id
_entity_poly.type
_entity_poly.pdbx_seq_one_letter_code
_entity_poly.pdbx_strand_id
1 'polypeptide(L)'
;MKLFSKILFVILSILYPAVVFSCLVIFHVPLKVFSLFVVFIALVYLLLATGGGGNLSARLKKNLRLLASAGLLLFAGIFCLATGKTLFIKLYPVLMNLIFLFTFGSTLFLPPNICFRFACLAQKNLSKSHIARRVENYCFKVTLIWCVFFFLNGTVAFYTVFWKSDKIWSIYNGGISYLLMGLLFTVEFIVRMVVNSKMPKLSYITKFNAKSYPLEKVVCYEHKWSDKKYLTWGDFLTESAKIRNFIRDQDSQSGTCEKWILHCEDYWHFLCSFIALLQCKKEVLLTANISPKFIEEIKEGAGGKVNFFTDQTEVEGKKIEDSIFIPKIVEEAKEPSESEKMNVPEIISDETKILMFTSGSTGHPKAVHQRMTEFELDNAFILSKWYEEFASRKVCAVNSQHHIYGFLFTISLPFAAGVPFRRKRVEFPEEFEALDDESYMIIAVPAFLKRTCAEMGEKRLPLKNPWIFSSGGAVSPELAVDTERVFGFCPLEVYGSTETSGIAYRQQTKNGLVWTPFDNAKIWLDKDDGCLTIISPYIKDPAGFKTGDLAEMHEDGTFLLKGRADSIVKIEEKRISVTEVENRLLSTGLVADCSVVPMSDRRQYLAAALVLNAEGKAKFEGMEKYLINRYFHDYLLQFFENVVLPKKWRYLEKLPTDVQGKKHKPEIQALFTGEEN
;
A
#
# COMPACT_ATOMS: atom_id res chain seq x y z
N MET A 1 28.07 29.06 27.71
CA MET A 1 29.23 28.74 26.83
C MET A 1 28.89 27.88 25.61
N LYS A 2 28.16 26.75 25.71
CA LYS A 2 27.88 25.87 24.55
C LYS A 2 27.01 26.48 23.44
N LEU A 3 26.03 27.33 23.79
CA LEU A 3 25.18 28.00 22.79
C LEU A 3 25.91 29.16 22.10
N PHE A 4 26.60 29.99 22.87
CA PHE A 4 27.44 31.08 22.35
C PHE A 4 28.55 30.57 21.42
N SER A 5 29.27 29.51 21.81
CA SER A 5 30.28 28.90 20.94
C SER A 5 29.69 28.30 19.66
N LYS A 6 28.49 27.72 19.70
CA LYS A 6 27.77 27.26 18.50
C LYS A 6 27.37 28.42 17.59
N ILE A 7 26.83 29.50 18.15
CA ILE A 7 26.42 30.69 17.38
C ILE A 7 27.65 31.36 16.76
N LEU A 8 28.71 31.58 17.55
CA LEU A 8 29.96 32.15 17.08
C LEU A 8 30.61 31.28 15.99
N PHE A 9 30.59 29.96 16.15
CA PHE A 9 31.07 29.02 15.13
C PHE A 9 30.27 29.12 13.82
N VAL A 10 28.95 29.20 13.91
CA VAL A 10 28.08 29.37 12.74
C VAL A 10 28.35 30.71 12.05
N ILE A 11 28.45 31.80 12.81
CA ILE A 11 28.78 33.14 12.27
C ILE A 11 30.15 33.14 11.61
N LEU A 12 31.18 32.59 12.25
CA LEU A 12 32.53 32.48 11.69
C LEU A 12 32.58 31.59 10.44
N SER A 13 31.79 30.52 10.39
CA SER A 13 31.72 29.63 9.21
C SER A 13 31.02 30.30 8.03
N ILE A 14 29.98 31.11 8.29
CA ILE A 14 29.27 31.89 7.27
C ILE A 14 30.16 33.03 6.75
N LEU A 15 30.88 33.71 7.64
CA LEU A 15 31.74 34.84 7.30
C LEU A 15 33.11 34.42 6.74
N TYR A 16 33.50 33.15 6.87
CA TYR A 16 34.81 32.64 6.47
C TYR A 16 35.21 33.04 5.03
N PRO A 17 34.36 32.87 3.99
CA PRO A 17 34.71 33.29 2.63
C PRO A 17 34.98 34.80 2.52
N ALA A 18 34.17 35.62 3.18
CA ALA A 18 34.32 37.08 3.19
C ALA A 18 35.58 37.52 3.94
N VAL A 19 35.94 36.84 5.03
CA VAL A 19 37.17 37.10 5.80
C VAL A 19 38.40 36.74 4.97
N VAL A 20 38.41 35.56 4.34
CA VAL A 20 39.54 35.13 3.48
C VAL A 20 39.70 36.06 2.27
N PHE A 21 38.60 36.43 1.61
CA PHE A 21 38.61 37.38 0.51
C PHE A 21 39.13 38.77 0.97
N SER A 22 38.63 39.28 2.09
CA SER A 22 39.06 40.57 2.61
C SER A 22 40.55 40.58 2.96
N CYS A 23 41.04 39.55 3.65
CA CYS A 23 42.45 39.44 4.00
C CYS A 23 43.36 39.36 2.78
N LEU A 24 43.03 38.53 1.79
CA LEU A 24 43.92 38.29 0.63
C LEU A 24 43.80 39.35 -0.47
N VAL A 25 42.59 39.89 -0.71
CA VAL A 25 42.30 40.78 -1.85
C VAL A 25 42.20 42.25 -1.44
N ILE A 26 41.56 42.56 -0.31
CA ILE A 26 41.34 43.94 0.12
C ILE A 26 42.58 44.43 0.89
N PHE A 27 42.97 43.68 1.92
CA PHE A 27 44.07 44.05 2.81
C PHE A 27 45.45 43.57 2.33
N HIS A 28 45.53 42.84 1.22
CA HIS A 28 46.77 42.36 0.60
C HIS A 28 47.70 41.64 1.61
N VAL A 29 47.11 40.92 2.58
CA VAL A 29 47.87 40.25 3.64
C VAL A 29 48.81 39.22 3.01
N PRO A 30 50.13 39.26 3.32
CA PRO A 30 51.07 38.31 2.76
C PRO A 30 50.67 36.86 3.09
N LEU A 31 50.73 35.98 2.10
CA LEU A 31 50.34 34.56 2.22
C LEU A 31 51.08 33.82 3.35
N LYS A 32 52.29 34.26 3.73
CA LYS A 32 53.02 33.75 4.91
C LYS A 32 52.29 34.07 6.22
N VAL A 33 51.73 35.27 6.35
CA VAL A 33 50.95 35.71 7.53
C VAL A 33 49.61 34.97 7.57
N PHE A 34 48.98 34.77 6.41
CA PHE A 34 47.76 33.95 6.32
C PHE A 34 48.01 32.48 6.69
N SER A 35 49.15 31.91 6.28
CA SER A 35 49.54 30.54 6.65
C SER A 35 49.79 30.38 8.16
N LEU A 36 50.35 31.41 8.82
CA LEU A 36 50.47 31.44 10.29
C LEU A 36 49.08 31.42 10.97
N PHE A 37 48.10 32.10 10.40
CA PHE A 37 46.72 32.09 10.90
C PHE A 37 46.05 30.71 10.73
N VAL A 38 46.29 30.02 9.61
CA VAL A 38 45.82 28.64 9.38
C VAL A 38 46.47 27.67 10.36
N VAL A 39 47.78 27.80 10.61
CA VAL A 39 48.50 27.00 11.61
C VAL A 39 47.95 27.27 13.01
N PHE A 40 47.70 28.53 13.37
CA PHE A 40 47.10 28.91 14.64
C PHE A 40 45.71 28.29 14.83
N ILE A 41 44.83 28.37 13.82
CA ILE A 41 43.51 27.74 13.86
C ILE A 41 43.64 26.22 14.02
N ALA A 42 44.52 25.57 13.27
CA ALA A 42 44.72 24.13 13.35
C ALA A 42 45.25 23.68 14.73
N LEU A 43 46.12 24.48 15.37
CA LEU A 43 46.56 24.28 16.75
C LEU A 43 45.42 24.45 17.76
N VAL A 44 44.57 25.45 17.58
CA VAL A 44 43.36 25.64 18.41
C VAL A 44 42.41 24.44 18.26
N TYR A 45 42.20 23.93 17.05
CA TYR A 45 41.40 22.71 16.84
C TYR A 45 42.01 21.47 17.50
N LEU A 46 43.33 21.33 17.47
CA LEU A 46 44.04 20.24 18.16
C LEU A 46 43.90 20.35 19.68
N LEU A 47 44.01 21.55 20.25
CA LEU A 47 43.80 21.82 21.67
C LEU A 47 42.35 21.55 22.08
N LEU A 48 41.37 21.94 21.27
CA LEU A 48 39.96 21.66 21.52
C LEU A 48 39.62 20.16 21.38
N ALA A 49 40.27 19.45 20.46
CA ALA A 49 40.08 18.01 20.27
C ALA A 49 40.67 17.16 21.41
N THR A 50 41.68 17.69 22.11
CA THR A 50 42.43 17.03 23.17
C THR A 50 42.03 17.48 24.59
N GLY A 51 41.46 18.68 24.75
CA GLY A 51 41.04 19.26 26.02
C GLY A 51 39.76 18.69 26.65
N GLY A 52 39.83 18.31 27.94
CA GLY A 52 38.71 17.85 28.79
C GLY A 52 39.12 16.77 29.83
N GLY A 53 38.25 16.34 30.76
CA GLY A 53 38.50 15.20 31.70
C GLY A 53 38.00 13.82 31.20
N GLY A 54 38.87 12.79 31.19
CA GLY A 54 38.59 11.43 30.64
C GLY A 54 39.72 10.82 29.77
N ASN A 55 39.62 9.51 29.44
CA ASN A 55 40.67 8.72 28.77
C ASN A 55 40.95 9.18 27.32
N LEU A 56 42.23 9.40 27.00
CA LEU A 56 42.71 9.99 25.74
C LEU A 56 42.38 9.15 24.51
N SER A 57 42.49 7.81 24.57
CA SER A 57 42.27 6.95 23.40
C SER A 57 40.81 6.94 22.93
N ALA A 58 39.86 7.02 23.87
CA ALA A 58 38.43 7.10 23.58
C ALA A 58 38.07 8.43 22.88
N ARG A 59 38.76 9.53 23.23
CA ARG A 59 38.60 10.82 22.56
C ARG A 59 39.20 10.85 21.18
N LEU A 60 40.40 10.29 21.02
CA LEU A 60 41.05 10.21 19.72
C LEU A 60 40.17 9.44 18.72
N LYS A 61 39.54 8.32 19.15
CA LYS A 61 38.54 7.61 18.33
C LYS A 61 37.29 8.44 18.06
N LYS A 62 36.74 9.11 19.07
CA LYS A 62 35.53 9.95 18.93
C LYS A 62 35.73 11.16 18.02
N ASN A 63 36.92 11.76 18.06
CA ASN A 63 37.28 12.99 17.35
C ASN A 63 38.19 12.74 16.14
N LEU A 64 38.30 11.50 15.66
CA LEU A 64 39.25 11.08 14.61
C LEU A 64 39.14 11.94 13.35
N ARG A 65 37.91 12.28 12.94
CA ARG A 65 37.66 13.16 11.78
C ARG A 65 38.17 14.58 12.00
N LEU A 66 38.01 15.11 13.21
CA LEU A 66 38.45 16.46 13.59
C LEU A 66 39.98 16.55 13.64
N LEU A 67 40.63 15.51 14.18
CA LEU A 67 42.08 15.37 14.26
C LEU A 67 42.71 15.19 12.88
N ALA A 68 42.09 14.39 12.00
CA ALA A 68 42.53 14.24 10.62
C ALA A 68 42.47 15.58 9.86
N SER A 69 41.37 16.34 9.99
CA SER A 69 41.26 17.67 9.37
C SER A 69 42.24 18.69 9.95
N ALA A 70 42.47 18.68 11.27
CA ALA A 70 43.43 19.57 11.92
C ALA A 70 44.87 19.24 11.52
N GLY A 71 45.21 17.95 11.43
CA GLY A 71 46.52 17.48 10.97
C GLY A 71 46.78 17.85 9.51
N LEU A 72 45.78 17.73 8.63
CA LEU A 72 45.88 18.13 7.23
C LEU A 72 46.10 19.65 7.10
N LEU A 73 45.37 20.47 7.86
CA LEU A 73 45.51 21.94 7.89
C LEU A 73 46.86 22.39 8.46
N LEU A 74 47.37 21.73 9.50
CA LEU A 74 48.69 21.99 10.06
C LEU A 74 49.81 21.62 9.09
N PHE A 75 49.73 20.45 8.47
CA PHE A 75 50.69 20.02 7.46
C PHE A 75 50.71 21.00 6.27
N ALA A 76 49.53 21.39 5.78
CA ALA A 76 49.39 22.38 4.72
C ALA A 76 50.02 23.74 5.07
N GLY A 77 49.72 24.25 6.26
CA GLY A 77 50.22 25.55 6.74
C GLY A 77 51.74 25.54 6.96
N ILE A 78 52.26 24.50 7.62
CA ILE A 78 53.71 24.34 7.86
C ILE A 78 54.46 24.12 6.55
N PHE A 79 53.95 23.30 5.64
CA PHE A 79 54.56 23.08 4.34
C PHE A 79 54.61 24.36 3.49
N CYS A 80 53.55 25.17 3.51
CA CYS A 80 53.53 26.47 2.84
C CYS A 80 54.52 27.47 3.44
N LEU A 81 54.66 27.47 4.78
CA LEU A 81 55.65 28.29 5.49
C LEU A 81 57.10 27.85 5.17
N ALA A 82 57.35 26.54 5.11
CA ALA A 82 58.68 25.97 4.91
C ALA A 82 59.17 26.04 3.46
N THR A 83 58.28 25.84 2.48
CA THR A 83 58.67 25.77 1.06
C THR A 83 58.46 27.09 0.31
N GLY A 84 57.69 28.02 0.88
CA GLY A 84 57.24 29.24 0.19
C GLY A 84 56.32 28.98 -1.01
N LYS A 85 55.96 27.71 -1.28
CA LYS A 85 55.12 27.31 -2.42
C LYS A 85 53.65 27.38 -2.03
N THR A 86 52.95 28.35 -2.59
CA THR A 86 51.52 28.62 -2.34
C THR A 86 50.58 27.62 -3.04
N LEU A 87 51.15 26.68 -3.80
CA LEU A 87 50.43 25.72 -4.63
C LEU A 87 49.42 24.88 -3.83
N PHE A 88 49.76 24.45 -2.61
CA PHE A 88 48.86 23.60 -1.81
C PHE A 88 47.59 24.34 -1.38
N ILE A 89 47.73 25.61 -0.97
CA ILE A 89 46.58 26.47 -0.62
C ILE A 89 45.73 26.72 -1.87
N LYS A 90 46.37 26.95 -3.02
CA LYS A 90 45.67 27.17 -4.28
C LYS A 90 44.91 25.95 -4.79
N LEU A 91 45.39 24.73 -4.49
CA LEU A 91 44.73 23.47 -4.85
C LEU A 91 43.56 23.10 -3.94
N TYR A 92 43.40 23.73 -2.77
CA TYR A 92 42.33 23.39 -1.83
C TYR A 92 40.90 23.47 -2.44
N PRO A 93 40.50 24.55 -3.16
CA PRO A 93 39.20 24.61 -3.82
C PRO A 93 38.99 23.51 -4.86
N VAL A 94 40.06 23.11 -5.57
CA VAL A 94 40.01 22.00 -6.54
C VAL A 94 39.74 20.69 -5.82
N LEU A 95 40.50 20.42 -4.76
CA LEU A 95 40.35 19.22 -3.94
C LEU A 95 38.94 19.13 -3.33
N MET A 96 38.39 20.23 -2.83
CA MET A 96 37.03 20.25 -2.27
C MET A 96 35.98 19.93 -3.32
N ASN A 97 36.06 20.53 -4.51
CA ASN A 97 35.16 20.18 -5.61
C ASN A 97 35.28 18.71 -6.02
N LEU A 98 36.48 18.14 -6.06
CA LEU A 98 36.67 16.70 -6.34
C LEU A 98 36.08 15.81 -5.25
N ILE A 99 36.27 16.14 -3.97
CA ILE A 99 35.69 15.41 -2.85
C ILE A 99 34.16 15.44 -2.93
N PHE A 100 33.57 16.62 -3.15
CA PHE A 100 32.11 16.73 -3.26
C PHE A 100 31.57 16.06 -4.53
N LEU A 101 32.26 16.18 -5.67
CA LEU A 101 31.91 15.48 -6.90
C LEU A 101 31.92 13.96 -6.71
N PHE A 102 32.96 13.42 -6.06
CA PHE A 102 33.03 11.99 -5.76
C PHE A 102 31.93 11.58 -4.76
N THR A 103 31.72 12.37 -3.71
CA THR A 103 30.72 12.08 -2.67
C THR A 103 29.29 12.10 -3.22
N PHE A 104 28.93 13.10 -4.04
CA PHE A 104 27.61 13.17 -4.67
C PHE A 104 27.50 12.19 -5.84
N GLY A 105 28.51 12.16 -6.70
CA GLY A 105 28.53 11.36 -7.93
C GLY A 105 28.51 9.86 -7.68
N SER A 106 29.24 9.36 -6.67
CA SER A 106 29.16 7.94 -6.28
C SER A 106 27.74 7.52 -5.90
N THR A 107 26.96 8.42 -5.28
CA THR A 107 25.57 8.14 -4.89
C THR A 107 24.56 8.20 -6.04
N LEU A 108 24.97 8.64 -7.24
CA LEU A 108 24.15 8.48 -8.45
C LEU A 108 24.12 7.01 -8.91
N PHE A 109 25.17 6.25 -8.63
CA PHE A 109 25.28 4.82 -8.96
C PHE A 109 24.95 3.90 -7.77
N LEU A 110 25.03 4.42 -6.54
CA LEU A 110 24.77 3.69 -5.30
C LEU A 110 23.57 4.32 -4.55
N PRO A 111 22.32 3.94 -4.89
CA PRO A 111 21.14 4.45 -4.21
C PRO A 111 21.13 4.05 -2.72
N PRO A 112 20.44 4.81 -1.85
CA PRO A 112 19.77 6.08 -2.14
C PRO A 112 20.76 7.22 -2.37
N ASN A 113 20.41 8.18 -3.23
CA ASN A 113 21.23 9.36 -3.51
C ASN A 113 21.40 10.25 -2.26
N ILE A 114 22.50 11.01 -2.18
CA ILE A 114 22.86 11.77 -0.98
C ILE A 114 21.81 12.83 -0.58
N CYS A 115 21.20 13.51 -1.56
CA CYS A 115 20.16 14.50 -1.30
C CYS A 115 18.91 13.86 -0.70
N PHE A 116 18.53 12.66 -1.15
CA PHE A 116 17.41 11.92 -0.56
C PHE A 116 17.71 11.47 0.87
N ARG A 117 18.96 11.06 1.17
CA ARG A 117 19.39 10.76 2.55
C ARG A 117 19.22 11.97 3.47
N PHE A 118 19.60 13.17 3.01
CA PHE A 118 19.38 14.40 3.77
C PHE A 118 17.88 14.70 3.95
N ALA A 119 17.06 14.48 2.92
CA ALA A 119 15.62 14.65 3.02
C ALA A 119 15.00 13.70 4.06
N CYS A 120 15.41 12.43 4.10
CA CYS A 120 14.97 11.46 5.11
C CYS A 120 15.45 11.80 6.52
N LEU A 121 16.61 12.44 6.67
CA LEU A 121 17.08 12.93 7.98
C LEU A 121 16.26 14.12 8.47
N ALA A 122 15.82 15.00 7.56
CA ALA A 122 14.99 16.15 7.89
C ALA A 122 13.54 15.74 8.19
N GLN A 123 12.99 14.79 7.45
CA GLN A 123 11.60 14.32 7.58
C GLN A 123 11.56 12.84 7.93
N LYS A 124 11.19 12.54 9.18
CA LYS A 124 10.96 11.17 9.64
C LYS A 124 9.90 10.48 8.77
N ASN A 125 10.15 9.22 8.42
CA ASN A 125 9.28 8.37 7.60
C ASN A 125 9.06 8.77 6.13
N LEU A 126 9.83 9.74 5.60
CA LEU A 126 9.73 10.12 4.17
C LEU A 126 9.89 8.91 3.23
N SER A 127 10.81 7.99 3.53
CA SER A 127 11.06 6.79 2.74
C SER A 127 9.89 5.81 2.67
N LYS A 128 8.93 5.92 3.60
CA LYS A 128 7.72 5.08 3.67
C LYS A 128 6.46 5.83 3.23
N SER A 129 6.61 7.05 2.71
CA SER A 129 5.47 7.88 2.28
C SER A 129 5.13 7.66 0.80
N HIS A 130 3.90 8.00 0.41
CA HIS A 130 3.44 7.98 -0.99
C HIS A 130 4.21 8.92 -1.92
N ILE A 131 4.89 9.94 -1.37
CA ILE A 131 5.73 10.85 -2.17
C ILE A 131 7.20 10.40 -2.23
N ALA A 132 7.59 9.31 -1.56
CA ALA A 132 8.99 8.88 -1.45
C ALA A 132 9.67 8.81 -2.82
N ARG A 133 9.04 8.11 -3.78
CA ARG A 133 9.56 7.93 -5.14
C ARG A 133 9.67 9.25 -5.91
N ARG A 134 8.69 10.15 -5.76
CA ARG A 134 8.74 11.49 -6.38
C ARG A 134 9.86 12.33 -5.79
N VAL A 135 10.02 12.30 -4.47
CA VAL A 135 11.09 13.03 -3.77
C VAL A 135 12.45 12.45 -4.10
N GLU A 136 12.60 11.13 -4.19
CA GLU A 136 13.83 10.48 -4.60
C GLU A 136 14.24 10.89 -6.02
N ASN A 137 13.31 10.88 -6.97
CA ASN A 137 13.52 11.36 -8.34
C ASN A 137 13.91 12.84 -8.40
N TYR A 138 13.27 13.69 -7.59
CA TYR A 138 13.65 15.09 -7.45
C TYR A 138 15.06 15.23 -6.90
N CYS A 139 15.37 14.54 -5.80
CA CYS A 139 16.68 14.55 -5.17
C CYS A 139 17.78 13.98 -6.08
N PHE A 140 17.46 13.02 -6.95
CA PHE A 140 18.38 12.53 -7.97
C PHE A 140 18.76 13.65 -8.96
N LYS A 141 17.78 14.40 -9.48
CA LYS A 141 18.03 15.55 -10.36
C LYS A 141 18.86 16.63 -9.67
N VAL A 142 18.56 16.93 -8.40
CA VAL A 142 19.34 17.88 -7.60
C VAL A 142 20.79 17.40 -7.40
N THR A 143 20.97 16.11 -7.09
CA THR A 143 22.31 15.50 -6.94
C THR A 143 23.11 15.61 -8.23
N LEU A 144 22.48 15.36 -9.38
CA LEU A 144 23.11 15.49 -10.70
C LEU A 144 23.54 16.94 -10.98
N ILE A 145 22.67 17.93 -10.70
CA ILE A 145 22.99 19.35 -10.88
C ILE A 145 24.19 19.75 -10.02
N TRP A 146 24.25 19.29 -8.76
CA TRP A 146 25.42 19.51 -7.90
C TRP A 146 26.69 18.87 -8.45
N CYS A 147 26.62 17.66 -9.01
CA CYS A 147 27.77 17.02 -9.67
C CYS A 147 28.28 17.86 -10.85
N VAL A 148 27.38 18.32 -11.72
CA VAL A 148 27.73 19.20 -12.84
C VAL A 148 28.37 20.50 -12.32
N PHE A 149 27.80 21.10 -11.27
CA PHE A 149 28.37 22.28 -10.63
C PHE A 149 29.79 22.02 -10.12
N PHE A 150 30.01 20.96 -9.33
CA PHE A 150 31.33 20.65 -8.78
C PHE A 150 32.37 20.35 -9.86
N PHE A 151 31.97 19.71 -10.95
CA PHE A 151 32.86 19.48 -12.09
C PHE A 151 33.27 20.80 -12.77
N LEU A 152 32.31 21.66 -13.11
CA LEU A 152 32.59 22.94 -13.76
C LEU A 152 33.38 23.89 -12.85
N ASN A 153 32.93 24.04 -11.59
CA ASN A 153 33.57 24.89 -10.60
C ASN A 153 34.98 24.38 -10.25
N GLY A 154 35.16 23.06 -10.12
CA GLY A 154 36.46 22.43 -9.92
C GLY A 154 37.41 22.63 -11.10
N THR A 155 36.89 22.58 -12.34
CA THR A 155 37.68 22.83 -13.56
C THR A 155 38.13 24.28 -13.64
N VAL A 156 37.24 25.25 -13.38
CA VAL A 156 37.61 26.67 -13.36
C VAL A 156 38.57 26.96 -12.20
N ALA A 157 38.33 26.39 -11.02
CA ALA A 157 39.26 26.48 -9.90
C ALA A 157 40.66 25.98 -10.30
N PHE A 158 40.76 24.79 -10.91
CA PHE A 158 42.01 24.22 -11.39
C PHE A 158 42.70 25.12 -12.41
N TYR A 159 41.95 25.64 -13.38
CA TYR A 159 42.47 26.58 -14.37
C TYR A 159 43.04 27.84 -13.72
N THR A 160 42.36 28.39 -12.70
CA THR A 160 42.85 29.59 -11.98
C THR A 160 44.12 29.34 -11.16
N VAL A 161 44.43 28.09 -10.79
CA VAL A 161 45.67 27.74 -10.05
C VAL A 161 46.91 27.86 -10.94
N PHE A 162 46.85 27.32 -12.15
CA PHE A 162 48.04 27.12 -12.98
C PHE A 162 48.24 28.19 -14.06
N TRP A 163 47.17 28.83 -14.53
CA TRP A 163 47.24 29.72 -15.70
C TRP A 163 46.81 31.17 -15.42
N LYS A 164 46.55 31.53 -14.17
CA LYS A 164 46.11 32.89 -13.79
C LYS A 164 46.86 33.43 -12.57
N SER A 165 46.80 34.75 -12.42
CA SER A 165 47.42 35.46 -11.29
C SER A 165 46.70 35.20 -9.97
N ASP A 166 47.41 35.38 -8.86
CA ASP A 166 46.90 35.20 -7.49
C ASP A 166 45.66 36.04 -7.22
N LYS A 167 45.58 37.23 -7.82
CA LYS A 167 44.40 38.11 -7.76
C LYS A 167 43.17 37.45 -8.39
N ILE A 168 43.30 36.89 -9.59
CA ILE A 168 42.19 36.22 -10.29
C ILE A 168 41.77 34.94 -9.54
N TRP A 169 42.75 34.15 -9.08
CA TRP A 169 42.49 32.96 -8.28
C TRP A 169 41.70 33.30 -7.01
N SER A 170 42.08 34.36 -6.30
CA SER A 170 41.42 34.77 -5.05
C SER A 170 40.03 35.34 -5.28
N ILE A 171 39.82 36.13 -6.34
CA ILE A 171 38.48 36.64 -6.71
C ILE A 171 37.52 35.49 -7.03
N TYR A 172 37.97 34.52 -7.83
CA TYR A 172 37.11 33.40 -8.19
C TYR A 172 36.83 32.47 -7.01
N ASN A 173 37.88 31.92 -6.40
CA ASN A 173 37.74 30.89 -5.38
C ASN A 173 37.32 31.44 -4.01
N GLY A 174 37.57 32.72 -3.73
CA GLY A 174 37.17 33.40 -2.49
C GLY A 174 35.86 34.17 -2.60
N GLY A 175 35.35 34.42 -3.81
CA GLY A 175 34.13 35.22 -4.04
C GLY A 175 33.15 34.54 -5.00
N ILE A 176 33.47 34.52 -6.30
CA ILE A 176 32.54 34.09 -7.36
C ILE A 176 32.02 32.67 -7.12
N SER A 177 32.88 31.71 -6.78
CA SER A 177 32.50 30.32 -6.50
C SER A 177 31.43 30.22 -5.40
N TYR A 178 31.57 31.01 -4.33
CA TYR A 178 30.58 31.06 -3.24
C TYR A 178 29.27 31.74 -3.64
N LEU A 179 29.34 32.80 -4.45
CA LEU A 179 28.14 33.43 -5.02
C LEU A 179 27.37 32.46 -5.92
N LEU A 180 28.06 31.69 -6.76
CA LEU A 180 27.44 30.67 -7.61
C LEU A 180 26.83 29.53 -6.78
N MET A 181 27.50 29.06 -5.73
CA MET A 181 26.94 28.07 -4.80
C MET A 181 25.68 28.62 -4.11
N GLY A 182 25.72 29.86 -3.62
CA GLY A 182 24.58 30.52 -2.98
C GLY A 182 23.40 30.71 -3.93
N LEU A 183 23.67 31.09 -5.18
CA LEU A 183 22.66 31.19 -6.24
C LEU A 183 22.02 29.82 -6.52
N LEU A 184 22.84 28.76 -6.65
CA LEU A 184 22.34 27.41 -6.88
C LEU A 184 21.43 26.93 -5.73
N PHE A 185 21.80 27.17 -4.47
CA PHE A 185 20.95 26.89 -3.31
C PHE A 185 19.64 27.69 -3.34
N THR A 186 19.70 28.96 -3.72
CA THR A 186 18.52 29.84 -3.78
C THR A 186 17.54 29.38 -4.85
N VAL A 187 18.06 29.05 -6.05
CA VAL A 187 17.25 28.49 -7.14
C VAL A 187 16.66 27.15 -6.74
N GLU A 188 17.45 26.24 -6.16
CA GLU A 188 16.94 24.95 -5.68
C GLU A 188 15.86 25.12 -4.60
N PHE A 189 16.03 26.09 -3.68
CA PHE A 189 15.03 26.38 -2.65
C PHE A 189 13.70 26.84 -3.27
N ILE A 190 13.74 27.77 -4.23
CA ILE A 190 12.55 28.24 -4.94
C ILE A 190 11.88 27.10 -5.72
N VAL A 191 12.67 26.31 -6.45
CA VAL A 191 12.17 25.14 -7.18
C VAL A 191 11.54 24.14 -6.22
N ARG A 192 12.14 23.87 -5.06
CA ARG A 192 11.60 22.98 -4.04
C ARG A 192 10.26 23.47 -3.50
N MET A 193 10.09 24.77 -3.27
CA MET A 193 8.80 25.33 -2.86
C MET A 193 7.71 25.05 -3.90
N VAL A 194 8.03 25.21 -5.19
CA VAL A 194 7.11 24.93 -6.30
C VAL A 194 6.83 23.43 -6.45
N VAL A 195 7.84 22.58 -6.29
CA VAL A 195 7.68 21.12 -6.35
C VAL A 195 6.81 20.63 -5.19
N ASN A 196 7.07 21.12 -3.97
CA ASN A 196 6.31 20.76 -2.78
C ASN A 196 4.84 21.20 -2.85
N SER A 197 4.54 22.36 -3.45
CA SER A 197 3.15 22.79 -3.63
C SER A 197 2.37 21.91 -4.61
N LYS A 198 3.07 21.28 -5.56
CA LYS A 198 2.52 20.32 -6.53
C LYS A 198 2.54 18.87 -6.05
N MET A 199 3.10 18.60 -4.86
CA MET A 199 3.10 17.24 -4.32
C MET A 199 1.67 16.81 -3.99
N PRO A 200 1.31 15.56 -4.29
CA PRO A 200 -0.02 15.06 -4.06
C PRO A 200 -0.29 15.01 -2.57
N LYS A 201 -1.38 15.65 -2.15
CA LYS A 201 -1.87 15.58 -0.77
C LYS A 201 -2.94 14.52 -0.70
N LEU A 202 -2.79 13.61 0.25
CA LEU A 202 -3.82 12.63 0.56
C LEU A 202 -4.77 13.22 1.59
N SER A 203 -6.07 13.02 1.38
CA SER A 203 -7.12 13.44 2.31
C SER A 203 -7.88 12.22 2.78
N TYR A 204 -7.37 11.59 3.84
CA TYR A 204 -8.01 10.43 4.46
C TYR A 204 -9.37 10.79 5.07
N ILE A 205 -10.23 9.79 5.26
CA ILE A 205 -11.59 9.95 5.80
C ILE A 205 -11.60 10.67 7.15
N THR A 206 -10.58 10.52 8.00
CA THR A 206 -10.53 11.19 9.30
C THR A 206 -9.88 12.58 9.26
N LYS A 207 -9.18 12.91 8.17
CA LYS A 207 -8.36 14.13 8.05
C LYS A 207 -8.84 15.10 6.99
N PHE A 208 -9.86 14.74 6.22
CA PHE A 208 -10.42 15.64 5.23
C PHE A 208 -11.16 16.80 5.91
N ASN A 209 -11.29 17.88 5.16
CA ASN A 209 -12.12 19.03 5.47
C ASN A 209 -12.78 19.50 4.16
N ALA A 210 -13.72 20.44 4.25
CA ALA A 210 -14.44 20.91 3.07
C ALA A 210 -13.54 21.43 1.93
N LYS A 211 -12.33 21.90 2.23
CA LYS A 211 -11.34 22.42 1.26
C LYS A 211 -10.29 21.40 0.84
N SER A 212 -10.46 20.12 1.18
CA SER A 212 -9.53 19.05 0.81
C SER A 212 -9.41 18.90 -0.71
N TYR A 213 -10.53 19.07 -1.41
CA TYR A 213 -10.59 19.09 -2.86
C TYR A 213 -11.43 20.29 -3.35
N PRO A 214 -11.20 20.77 -4.57
CA PRO A 214 -12.11 21.72 -5.23
C PRO A 214 -13.53 21.16 -5.32
N LEU A 215 -14.55 22.01 -5.28
CA LEU A 215 -15.95 21.57 -5.26
C LEU A 215 -16.34 20.77 -6.51
N GLU A 216 -15.78 21.13 -7.66
CA GLU A 216 -15.97 20.50 -8.96
C GLU A 216 -15.18 19.19 -9.14
N LYS A 217 -14.34 18.82 -8.17
CA LYS A 217 -13.57 17.58 -8.24
C LYS A 217 -14.54 16.39 -8.28
N VAL A 218 -14.51 15.63 -9.37
CA VAL A 218 -15.28 14.40 -9.49
C VAL A 218 -14.81 13.38 -8.45
N VAL A 219 -15.75 12.83 -7.70
CA VAL A 219 -15.55 11.79 -6.69
C VAL A 219 -16.13 10.46 -7.18
N CYS A 220 -17.27 10.51 -7.86
CA CYS A 220 -17.98 9.34 -8.35
C CYS A 220 -18.50 9.57 -9.77
N TYR A 221 -18.54 8.52 -10.59
CA TYR A 221 -19.07 8.56 -11.96
C TYR A 221 -20.00 7.39 -12.24
N GLU A 222 -20.95 7.55 -13.15
CA GLU A 222 -21.88 6.49 -13.55
C GLU A 222 -21.50 5.86 -14.89
N HIS A 223 -21.75 4.56 -15.03
CA HIS A 223 -21.43 3.77 -16.24
C HIS A 223 -19.97 3.92 -16.67
N LYS A 224 -19.70 4.67 -17.75
CA LYS A 224 -18.34 4.97 -18.24
C LYS A 224 -18.03 6.45 -18.09
N TRP A 225 -16.74 6.78 -18.00
CA TRP A 225 -16.28 8.14 -17.75
C TRP A 225 -16.82 9.16 -18.78
N SER A 226 -16.78 8.82 -20.06
CA SER A 226 -17.19 9.65 -21.20
C SER A 226 -18.67 10.04 -21.22
N ASP A 227 -19.53 9.39 -20.42
CA ASP A 227 -20.95 9.74 -20.30
C ASP A 227 -21.17 11.05 -19.54
N LYS A 228 -20.15 11.56 -18.83
CA LYS A 228 -20.17 12.83 -18.08
C LYS A 228 -21.26 12.91 -17.00
N LYS A 229 -21.70 11.77 -16.48
CA LYS A 229 -22.59 11.66 -15.32
C LYS A 229 -21.73 11.54 -14.07
N TYR A 230 -21.52 12.66 -13.39
CA TYR A 230 -20.57 12.78 -12.29
C TYR A 230 -21.24 13.26 -11.02
N LEU A 231 -20.73 12.79 -9.89
CA LEU A 231 -20.97 13.33 -8.56
C LEU A 231 -19.65 13.90 -8.04
N THR A 232 -19.72 15.14 -7.58
CA THR A 232 -18.57 15.98 -7.26
C THR A 232 -18.34 16.05 -5.76
N TRP A 233 -17.23 16.68 -5.37
CA TRP A 233 -16.94 16.96 -3.97
C TRP A 233 -18.00 17.86 -3.33
N GLY A 234 -18.56 18.83 -4.07
CA GLY A 234 -19.69 19.64 -3.63
C GLY A 234 -20.94 18.81 -3.35
N ASP A 235 -21.24 17.83 -4.20
CA ASP A 235 -22.36 16.91 -4.01
C ASP A 235 -22.14 16.04 -2.77
N PHE A 236 -20.92 15.52 -2.60
CA PHE A 236 -20.52 14.74 -1.42
C PHE A 236 -20.72 15.52 -0.12
N LEU A 237 -20.28 16.79 -0.06
CA LEU A 237 -20.47 17.64 1.12
C LEU A 237 -21.96 17.89 1.41
N THR A 238 -22.74 18.10 0.36
CA THR A 238 -24.19 18.35 0.44
C THR A 238 -24.94 17.13 0.95
N GLU A 239 -24.76 15.97 0.33
CA GLU A 239 -25.46 14.75 0.73
C GLU A 239 -25.03 14.24 2.11
N SER A 240 -23.73 14.31 2.42
CA SER A 240 -23.24 13.97 3.76
C SER A 240 -23.85 14.91 4.82
N ALA A 241 -24.03 16.20 4.51
CA ALA A 241 -24.70 17.14 5.42
C ALA A 241 -26.19 16.81 5.61
N LYS A 242 -26.91 16.47 4.53
CA LYS A 242 -28.32 16.01 4.61
C LYS A 242 -28.45 14.80 5.53
N ILE A 243 -27.61 13.79 5.35
CA ILE A 243 -27.64 12.56 6.16
C ILE A 243 -27.24 12.85 7.62
N ARG A 244 -26.23 13.70 7.86
CA ARG A 244 -25.87 14.13 9.22
C ARG A 244 -27.02 14.83 9.94
N ASN A 245 -27.70 15.75 9.25
CA ASN A 245 -28.83 16.48 9.81
C ASN A 245 -29.97 15.51 10.16
N PHE A 246 -30.28 14.57 9.27
CA PHE A 246 -31.25 13.51 9.56
C PHE A 246 -30.90 12.69 10.81
N ILE A 247 -29.63 12.26 10.95
CA ILE A 247 -29.18 11.49 12.13
C ILE A 247 -29.39 12.32 13.43
N ARG A 248 -29.05 13.62 13.40
CA ARG A 248 -29.21 14.52 14.55
C ARG A 248 -30.67 14.77 14.93
N ASP A 249 -31.53 14.90 13.92
CA ASP A 249 -32.97 15.05 14.12
C ASP A 249 -33.57 13.77 14.72
N GLN A 250 -33.16 12.60 14.23
CA GLN A 250 -33.55 11.30 14.79
C GLN A 250 -33.14 11.14 16.26
N ASP A 251 -31.89 11.49 16.61
CA ASP A 251 -31.41 11.43 17.99
C ASP A 251 -32.20 12.36 18.91
N SER A 252 -32.57 13.55 18.40
CA SER A 252 -33.31 14.57 19.16
C SER A 252 -34.79 14.19 19.37
N GLN A 253 -35.42 13.54 18.39
CA GLN A 253 -36.84 13.18 18.44
C GLN A 253 -37.10 11.83 19.14
N SER A 254 -36.23 10.85 18.94
CA SER A 254 -36.48 9.44 19.30
C SER A 254 -35.45 8.86 20.27
N GLY A 255 -34.61 9.72 20.86
CA GLY A 255 -33.49 9.35 21.72
C GLY A 255 -32.28 8.84 20.93
N THR A 256 -31.09 9.09 21.47
CA THR A 256 -29.81 8.76 20.83
C THR A 256 -29.69 7.26 20.55
N CYS A 257 -29.59 6.90 19.28
CA CYS A 257 -29.24 5.53 18.87
C CYS A 257 -27.75 5.49 18.54
N GLU A 258 -26.96 4.73 19.31
CA GLU A 258 -25.51 4.63 19.12
C GLU A 258 -25.14 3.73 17.93
N LYS A 259 -25.89 2.64 17.72
CA LYS A 259 -25.55 1.56 16.77
C LYS A 259 -26.36 1.64 15.49
N TRP A 260 -25.67 1.62 14.36
CA TRP A 260 -26.26 1.77 13.05
C TRP A 260 -25.76 0.67 12.10
N ILE A 261 -26.67 -0.14 11.60
CA ILE A 261 -26.40 -1.01 10.45
C ILE A 261 -26.32 -0.12 9.21
N LEU A 262 -25.29 -0.34 8.39
CA LEU A 262 -25.15 0.28 7.07
C LEU A 262 -24.98 -0.81 6.01
N HIS A 263 -25.98 -0.98 5.15
CA HIS A 263 -25.92 -1.89 4.02
C HIS A 263 -26.45 -1.24 2.74
N CYS A 264 -25.58 -0.91 1.80
CA CYS A 264 -25.94 -0.33 0.51
C CYS A 264 -25.35 -1.13 -0.65
N GLU A 265 -25.98 -1.12 -1.82
CA GLU A 265 -25.37 -1.63 -3.06
C GLU A 265 -24.73 -0.50 -3.89
N ASP A 266 -25.19 0.74 -3.69
CA ASP A 266 -24.62 1.95 -4.27
C ASP A 266 -23.44 2.46 -3.42
N TYR A 267 -22.25 2.52 -4.03
CA TYR A 267 -21.04 2.97 -3.36
C TYR A 267 -21.10 4.44 -2.93
N TRP A 268 -21.87 5.27 -3.62
CA TRP A 268 -22.03 6.68 -3.28
C TRP A 268 -22.86 6.85 -2.00
N HIS A 269 -24.02 6.21 -1.93
CA HIS A 269 -24.85 6.23 -0.72
C HIS A 269 -24.12 5.63 0.47
N PHE A 270 -23.36 4.55 0.24
CA PHE A 270 -22.49 3.98 1.26
C PHE A 270 -21.47 5.01 1.78
N LEU A 271 -20.71 5.67 0.89
CA LEU A 271 -19.67 6.64 1.27
C LEU A 271 -20.25 7.79 2.08
N CYS A 272 -21.30 8.45 1.58
CA CYS A 272 -21.93 9.59 2.24
C CYS A 272 -22.48 9.20 3.62
N SER A 273 -23.15 8.04 3.71
CA SER A 273 -23.75 7.56 4.97
C SER A 273 -22.69 7.12 5.98
N PHE A 274 -21.66 6.38 5.53
CA PHE A 274 -20.55 5.94 6.36
C PHE A 274 -19.86 7.13 7.03
N ILE A 275 -19.52 8.16 6.25
CA ILE A 275 -18.88 9.36 6.77
C ILE A 275 -19.81 10.13 7.70
N ALA A 276 -21.09 10.29 7.35
CA ALA A 276 -22.06 10.98 8.20
C ALA A 276 -22.24 10.28 9.56
N LEU A 277 -22.28 8.95 9.59
CA LEU A 277 -22.35 8.16 10.83
C LEU A 277 -21.12 8.39 11.72
N LEU A 278 -19.91 8.34 11.14
CA LEU A 278 -18.67 8.60 11.88
C LEU A 278 -18.61 10.03 12.43
N GLN A 279 -19.06 11.02 11.65
CA GLN A 279 -19.12 12.43 12.07
C GLN A 279 -20.15 12.67 13.17
N CYS A 280 -21.20 11.86 13.24
CA CYS A 280 -22.18 11.83 14.32
C CYS A 280 -21.77 10.88 15.47
N LYS A 281 -20.51 10.40 15.48
CA LYS A 281 -19.92 9.52 16.50
C LYS A 281 -20.73 8.23 16.74
N LYS A 282 -21.31 7.67 15.67
CA LYS A 282 -22.07 6.42 15.71
C LYS A 282 -21.16 5.19 15.57
N GLU A 283 -21.58 4.10 16.18
CA GLU A 283 -21.00 2.78 15.95
C GLU A 283 -21.60 2.17 14.68
N VAL A 284 -20.74 1.83 13.72
CA VAL A 284 -21.15 1.40 12.37
C VAL A 284 -21.04 -0.12 12.26
N LEU A 285 -22.15 -0.78 11.96
CA LEU A 285 -22.26 -2.22 11.75
C LEU A 285 -22.36 -2.50 10.24
N LEU A 286 -21.28 -2.97 9.64
CA LEU A 286 -21.22 -3.33 8.21
C LEU A 286 -21.56 -4.80 8.04
N THR A 287 -22.55 -5.12 7.21
CA THR A 287 -23.13 -6.47 7.12
C THR A 287 -22.74 -7.17 5.82
N ALA A 288 -22.35 -8.45 5.90
CA ALA A 288 -21.97 -9.23 4.72
C ALA A 288 -23.14 -9.52 3.75
N ASN A 289 -24.37 -9.51 4.24
CA ASN A 289 -25.58 -9.63 3.44
C ASN A 289 -26.74 -8.87 4.10
N ILE A 290 -27.84 -8.76 3.38
CA ILE A 290 -29.05 -8.01 3.76
C ILE A 290 -30.27 -8.92 3.96
N SER A 291 -30.07 -10.24 4.06
CA SER A 291 -31.20 -11.15 4.29
C SER A 291 -31.88 -10.81 5.64
N PRO A 292 -33.23 -10.83 5.72
CA PRO A 292 -33.94 -10.41 6.93
C PRO A 292 -33.46 -11.12 8.20
N LYS A 293 -33.25 -12.44 8.13
CA LYS A 293 -32.77 -13.25 9.26
C LYS A 293 -31.36 -12.84 9.71
N PHE A 294 -30.46 -12.56 8.78
CA PHE A 294 -29.10 -12.13 9.12
C PHE A 294 -29.10 -10.75 9.80
N ILE A 295 -29.94 -9.83 9.32
CA ILE A 295 -30.10 -8.51 9.92
C ILE A 295 -30.72 -8.62 11.32
N GLU A 296 -31.72 -9.50 11.50
CA GLU A 296 -32.33 -9.80 12.81
C GLU A 296 -31.30 -10.33 13.80
N GLU A 297 -30.49 -11.34 13.42
CA GLU A 297 -29.42 -11.88 14.27
C GLU A 297 -28.41 -10.80 14.72
N ILE A 298 -28.10 -9.84 13.84
CA ILE A 298 -27.22 -8.71 14.17
C ILE A 298 -27.91 -7.73 15.12
N LYS A 299 -29.18 -7.40 14.91
CA LYS A 299 -29.95 -6.51 15.80
C LYS A 299 -30.07 -7.13 17.20
N GLU A 300 -30.38 -8.42 17.29
CA GLU A 300 -30.46 -9.17 18.54
C GLU A 300 -29.10 -9.22 19.25
N GLY A 301 -28.04 -9.62 18.54
CA GLY A 301 -26.70 -9.74 19.10
C GLY A 301 -26.08 -8.40 19.51
N ALA A 302 -26.45 -7.30 18.85
CA ALA A 302 -26.02 -5.96 19.20
C ALA A 302 -26.62 -5.52 20.55
N GLY A 303 -27.87 -5.89 20.84
CA GLY A 303 -28.60 -5.45 22.03
C GLY A 303 -28.98 -3.96 22.02
N GLY A 304 -30.23 -3.67 22.38
CA GLY A 304 -30.78 -2.32 22.40
C GLY A 304 -31.29 -1.83 21.04
N LYS A 305 -31.54 -0.52 20.93
CA LYS A 305 -32.04 0.09 19.68
C LYS A 305 -30.94 0.14 18.63
N VAL A 306 -31.20 -0.44 17.46
CA VAL A 306 -30.31 -0.43 16.30
C VAL A 306 -31.06 0.15 15.11
N ASN A 307 -30.57 1.26 14.57
CA ASN A 307 -31.10 1.80 13.33
C ASN A 307 -30.44 1.12 12.12
N PHE A 308 -31.15 1.06 11.00
CA PHE A 308 -30.66 0.35 9.82
C PHE A 308 -30.78 1.23 8.58
N PHE A 309 -29.63 1.67 8.05
CA PHE A 309 -29.53 2.38 6.77
C PHE A 309 -29.33 1.43 5.60
N THR A 310 -30.11 1.65 4.54
CA THR A 310 -29.97 0.96 3.27
C THR A 310 -30.46 1.80 2.09
N ASP A 311 -30.00 1.45 0.89
CA ASP A 311 -30.51 1.95 -0.38
C ASP A 311 -31.34 0.90 -1.13
N GLN A 312 -31.67 -0.22 -0.47
CA GLN A 312 -32.53 -1.28 -0.99
C GLN A 312 -33.91 -1.20 -0.34
N THR A 313 -34.97 -1.46 -1.11
CA THR A 313 -36.35 -1.57 -0.57
C THR A 313 -36.77 -3.02 -0.37
N GLU A 314 -36.15 -3.94 -1.11
CA GLU A 314 -36.46 -5.37 -1.13
C GLU A 314 -35.22 -6.22 -1.38
N VAL A 315 -35.28 -7.48 -0.93
CA VAL A 315 -34.26 -8.52 -1.17
C VAL A 315 -35.00 -9.80 -1.54
N GLU A 316 -34.67 -10.38 -2.69
CA GLU A 316 -35.33 -11.61 -3.18
C GLU A 316 -36.88 -11.50 -3.21
N GLY A 317 -37.40 -10.32 -3.57
CA GLY A 317 -38.85 -10.04 -3.62
C GLY A 317 -39.53 -9.86 -2.26
N LYS A 318 -38.77 -9.82 -1.16
CA LYS A 318 -39.28 -9.51 0.19
C LYS A 318 -38.89 -8.10 0.61
N LYS A 319 -39.86 -7.33 1.11
CA LYS A 319 -39.62 -5.98 1.62
C LYS A 319 -38.68 -6.02 2.84
N ILE A 320 -37.78 -5.04 2.91
CA ILE A 320 -36.89 -4.87 4.05
C ILE A 320 -37.61 -4.07 5.14
N GLU A 321 -38.01 -4.74 6.21
CA GLU A 321 -38.66 -4.11 7.36
C GLU A 321 -37.66 -3.41 8.27
N ASP A 322 -38.15 -2.43 9.05
CA ASP A 322 -37.38 -1.67 10.04
C ASP A 322 -36.04 -1.12 9.50
N SER A 323 -36.11 -0.59 8.27
CA SER A 323 -35.01 0.05 7.57
C SER A 323 -35.34 1.50 7.25
N ILE A 324 -34.29 2.31 7.15
CA ILE A 324 -34.32 3.72 6.81
C ILE A 324 -33.70 3.85 5.42
N PHE A 325 -34.53 4.23 4.45
CA PHE A 325 -34.16 4.29 3.04
C PHE A 325 -33.40 5.58 2.72
N ILE A 326 -32.09 5.46 2.43
CA ILE A 326 -31.18 6.59 2.23
C ILE A 326 -31.58 7.50 1.07
N PRO A 327 -31.95 6.99 -0.14
CA PRO A 327 -32.28 7.87 -1.26
C PRO A 327 -33.41 8.86 -0.93
N LYS A 328 -34.44 8.40 -0.20
CA LYS A 328 -35.53 9.25 0.27
C LYS A 328 -35.05 10.37 1.20
N ILE A 329 -34.08 10.10 2.09
CA ILE A 329 -33.49 11.14 2.93
C ILE A 329 -32.83 12.21 2.06
N VAL A 330 -32.04 11.80 1.08
CA VAL A 330 -31.28 12.74 0.22
C VAL A 330 -32.21 13.58 -0.65
N GLU A 331 -33.27 12.98 -1.17
CA GLU A 331 -34.28 13.61 -2.03
C GLU A 331 -35.19 14.58 -1.26
N GLU A 332 -35.66 14.20 -0.06
CA GLU A 332 -36.64 14.98 0.72
C GLU A 332 -35.99 15.98 1.68
N ALA A 333 -34.71 15.80 2.04
CA ALA A 333 -34.04 16.71 2.96
C ALA A 333 -33.90 18.11 2.37
N LYS A 334 -34.14 19.12 3.22
CA LYS A 334 -33.89 20.52 2.89
C LYS A 334 -32.43 20.70 2.47
N GLU A 335 -32.22 21.55 1.48
CA GLU A 335 -30.88 21.88 1.02
C GLU A 335 -30.09 22.54 2.16
N PRO A 336 -28.93 21.98 2.57
CA PRO A 336 -28.12 22.54 3.64
C PRO A 336 -27.59 23.92 3.24
N SER A 337 -27.49 24.83 4.20
CA SER A 337 -26.81 26.11 3.99
C SER A 337 -25.32 25.90 3.70
N GLU A 338 -24.67 26.89 3.06
CA GLU A 338 -23.23 26.81 2.78
C GLU A 338 -22.39 26.62 4.05
N SER A 339 -22.81 27.21 5.17
CA SER A 339 -22.14 26.99 6.46
C SER A 339 -22.26 25.53 6.93
N GLU A 340 -23.40 24.87 6.72
CA GLU A 340 -23.60 23.46 7.06
C GLU A 340 -22.79 22.51 6.15
N LYS A 341 -22.70 22.83 4.85
CA LYS A 341 -21.87 22.08 3.89
C LYS A 341 -20.38 22.18 4.25
N MET A 342 -19.93 23.40 4.59
CA MET A 342 -18.54 23.67 4.92
C MET A 342 -18.15 23.22 6.33
N ASN A 343 -19.12 23.02 7.22
CA ASN A 343 -18.90 22.49 8.56
C ASN A 343 -18.84 20.95 8.52
N VAL A 344 -17.62 20.44 8.35
CA VAL A 344 -17.29 19.01 8.36
C VAL A 344 -16.82 18.63 9.77
N PRO A 345 -17.63 17.91 10.58
CA PRO A 345 -17.20 17.51 11.92
C PRO A 345 -15.97 16.62 11.88
N GLU A 346 -15.10 16.76 12.87
CA GLU A 346 -13.90 15.93 13.02
C GLU A 346 -14.27 14.48 13.33
N ILE A 347 -13.57 13.54 12.69
CA ILE A 347 -13.65 12.12 12.99
C ILE A 347 -12.36 11.73 13.72
N ILE A 348 -12.45 11.41 15.00
CA ILE A 348 -11.31 10.98 15.80
C ILE A 348 -11.03 9.50 15.50
N SER A 349 -10.02 9.24 14.66
CA SER A 349 -9.68 7.90 14.14
C SER A 349 -9.68 6.78 15.20
N ASP A 350 -9.03 7.01 16.34
CA ASP A 350 -8.89 6.04 17.43
C ASP A 350 -10.17 5.78 18.25
N GLU A 351 -11.17 6.67 18.16
CA GLU A 351 -12.45 6.56 18.86
C GLU A 351 -13.55 5.93 17.99
N THR A 352 -13.33 5.79 16.68
CA THR A 352 -14.31 5.17 15.78
C THR A 352 -14.57 3.71 16.16
N LYS A 353 -15.82 3.26 16.02
CA LYS A 353 -16.22 1.87 16.28
C LYS A 353 -16.89 1.31 15.04
N ILE A 354 -16.20 0.41 14.34
CA ILE A 354 -16.66 -0.19 13.09
C ILE A 354 -16.64 -1.71 13.27
N LEU A 355 -17.79 -2.35 13.10
CA LEU A 355 -17.94 -3.80 13.17
C LEU A 355 -18.18 -4.34 11.76
N MET A 356 -17.20 -5.05 11.22
CA MET A 356 -17.36 -5.75 9.95
C MET A 356 -17.83 -7.18 10.21
N PHE A 357 -19.09 -7.47 9.89
CA PHE A 357 -19.64 -8.80 10.02
C PHE A 357 -19.24 -9.65 8.83
N THR A 358 -18.72 -10.84 9.12
CA THR A 358 -18.39 -11.86 8.14
C THR A 358 -19.34 -13.04 8.32
N SER A 359 -19.69 -13.73 7.23
CA SER A 359 -20.37 -15.02 7.26
C SER A 359 -19.42 -16.04 7.90
N GLY A 360 -19.55 -16.25 9.21
CA GLY A 360 -18.69 -17.16 9.96
C GLY A 360 -18.77 -18.60 9.44
N SER A 361 -17.69 -19.36 9.58
CA SER A 361 -17.64 -20.79 9.22
C SER A 361 -18.58 -21.66 10.06
N THR A 362 -19.08 -21.13 11.19
CA THR A 362 -19.97 -21.79 12.15
C THR A 362 -21.45 -21.48 11.92
N GLY A 363 -21.80 -20.71 10.88
CA GLY A 363 -23.19 -20.33 10.58
C GLY A 363 -23.69 -19.08 11.33
N HIS A 364 -22.96 -18.59 12.33
CA HIS A 364 -23.28 -17.33 13.03
C HIS A 364 -22.42 -16.16 12.52
N PRO A 365 -22.96 -14.92 12.45
CA PRO A 365 -22.21 -13.73 12.07
C PRO A 365 -21.04 -13.49 13.03
N LYS A 366 -19.82 -13.39 12.49
CA LYS A 366 -18.63 -13.02 13.28
C LYS A 366 -18.28 -11.55 13.02
N ALA A 367 -18.30 -10.73 14.07
CA ALA A 367 -17.91 -9.33 14.01
C ALA A 367 -16.39 -9.16 14.17
N VAL A 368 -15.78 -8.43 13.24
CA VAL A 368 -14.38 -7.99 13.34
C VAL A 368 -14.36 -6.51 13.69
N HIS A 369 -13.79 -6.19 14.86
CA HIS A 369 -13.74 -4.83 15.37
C HIS A 369 -12.59 -4.04 14.73
N GLN A 370 -12.91 -2.98 14.00
CA GLN A 370 -11.96 -2.08 13.35
C GLN A 370 -12.20 -0.62 13.72
N ARG A 371 -11.17 0.20 13.51
CA ARG A 371 -11.23 1.65 13.60
C ARG A 371 -10.62 2.25 12.34
N MET A 372 -10.93 3.50 12.08
CA MET A 372 -10.34 4.24 10.98
C MET A 372 -8.82 4.34 11.09
N THR A 373 -8.24 4.31 12.30
CA THR A 373 -6.78 4.28 12.48
C THR A 373 -6.15 3.11 11.73
N GLU A 374 -6.68 1.90 11.91
CA GLU A 374 -6.14 0.71 11.26
C GLU A 374 -6.33 0.76 9.73
N PHE A 375 -7.50 1.18 9.25
CA PHE A 375 -7.76 1.36 7.81
C PHE A 375 -6.84 2.39 7.16
N GLU A 376 -6.61 3.53 7.80
CA GLU A 376 -5.79 4.60 7.22
C GLU A 376 -4.30 4.31 7.26
N LEU A 377 -3.83 3.56 8.27
CA LEU A 377 -2.45 3.06 8.29
C LEU A 377 -2.19 2.09 7.15
N ASP A 378 -3.15 1.21 6.86
CA ASP A 378 -3.07 0.30 5.72
C ASP A 378 -3.15 1.06 4.39
N ASN A 379 -4.09 2.01 4.26
CA ASN A 379 -4.20 2.86 3.07
C ASN A 379 -2.90 3.62 2.78
N ALA A 380 -2.30 4.23 3.81
CA ALA A 380 -1.04 4.95 3.69
C ALA A 380 0.07 4.05 3.14
N PHE A 381 0.09 2.79 3.57
CA PHE A 381 1.05 1.81 3.10
C PHE A 381 0.77 1.37 1.66
N ILE A 382 -0.47 1.04 1.30
CA ILE A 382 -0.84 0.67 -0.09
C ILE A 382 -0.52 1.83 -1.06
N LEU A 383 -0.86 3.06 -0.69
CA LEU A 383 -0.54 4.26 -1.48
C LEU A 383 0.98 4.54 -1.51
N SER A 384 1.74 4.14 -0.49
CA SER A 384 3.21 4.22 -0.55
C SER A 384 3.81 3.43 -1.72
N LYS A 385 3.16 2.33 -2.12
CA LYS A 385 3.60 1.48 -3.22
C LYS A 385 2.96 1.85 -4.56
N TRP A 386 1.65 2.12 -4.57
CA TRP A 386 0.86 2.20 -5.81
C TRP A 386 0.09 3.51 -6.02
N TYR A 387 0.41 4.58 -5.29
CA TYR A 387 -0.27 5.88 -5.48
C TYR A 387 -0.30 6.34 -6.93
N GLU A 388 0.80 6.19 -7.68
CA GLU A 388 0.85 6.59 -9.11
C GLU A 388 -0.14 5.81 -9.98
N GLU A 389 -0.35 4.53 -9.65
CA GLU A 389 -1.27 3.68 -10.39
C GLU A 389 -2.73 4.09 -10.13
N PHE A 390 -3.04 4.47 -8.88
CA PHE A 390 -4.34 5.05 -8.51
C PHE A 390 -4.54 6.41 -9.18
N ALA A 391 -3.56 7.33 -9.07
CA ALA A 391 -3.68 8.70 -9.53
C ALA A 391 -3.85 8.85 -11.05
N SER A 392 -3.43 7.85 -11.82
CA SER A 392 -3.50 7.84 -13.29
C SER A 392 -4.73 7.14 -13.86
N ARG A 393 -5.63 6.60 -13.02
CA ARG A 393 -6.76 5.76 -13.46
C ARG A 393 -8.07 6.15 -12.79
N LYS A 394 -9.18 5.61 -13.30
CA LYS A 394 -10.50 5.61 -12.64
C LYS A 394 -10.73 4.26 -12.00
N VAL A 395 -11.34 4.23 -10.81
CA VAL A 395 -11.61 2.96 -10.12
C VAL A 395 -12.95 2.39 -10.59
N CYS A 396 -12.98 1.10 -10.89
CA CYS A 396 -14.18 0.30 -11.02
C CYS A 396 -13.99 -1.02 -10.27
N ALA A 397 -15.07 -1.59 -9.76
CA ALA A 397 -15.01 -2.72 -8.85
C ALA A 397 -16.10 -3.73 -9.18
N VAL A 398 -15.83 -5.01 -8.91
CA VAL A 398 -16.83 -6.10 -8.98
C VAL A 398 -17.30 -6.53 -7.59
N ASN A 399 -16.55 -6.16 -6.56
CA ASN A 399 -16.73 -6.64 -5.19
C ASN A 399 -17.57 -5.66 -4.35
N SER A 400 -18.34 -6.21 -3.41
CA SER A 400 -19.07 -5.39 -2.44
C SER A 400 -18.11 -4.67 -1.47
N GLN A 401 -18.44 -3.42 -1.16
CA GLN A 401 -17.79 -2.59 -0.16
C GLN A 401 -18.06 -3.05 1.29
N HIS A 402 -18.95 -4.02 1.50
CA HIS A 402 -19.18 -4.64 2.81
C HIS A 402 -18.07 -5.62 3.20
N HIS A 403 -17.24 -6.02 2.24
CA HIS A 403 -16.02 -6.77 2.50
C HIS A 403 -14.84 -5.83 2.67
N ILE A 404 -13.87 -6.20 3.54
CA ILE A 404 -12.69 -5.38 3.83
C ILE A 404 -11.99 -4.88 2.56
N TYR A 405 -11.83 -5.77 1.57
CA TYR A 405 -11.12 -5.45 0.35
C TYR A 405 -11.89 -4.46 -0.52
N GLY A 406 -13.22 -4.59 -0.61
CA GLY A 406 -14.05 -3.62 -1.33
C GLY A 406 -14.13 -2.29 -0.63
N PHE A 407 -14.24 -2.29 0.70
CA PHE A 407 -14.19 -1.07 1.48
C PHE A 407 -12.87 -0.32 1.23
N LEU A 408 -11.73 -1.00 1.36
CA LEU A 408 -10.42 -0.36 1.22
C LEU A 408 -10.16 0.09 -0.22
N PHE A 409 -10.27 -0.80 -1.20
CA PHE A 409 -9.83 -0.52 -2.58
C PHE A 409 -10.85 0.24 -3.43
N THR A 410 -12.14 0.18 -3.09
CA THR A 410 -13.19 0.87 -3.85
C THR A 410 -13.61 2.19 -3.20
N ILE A 411 -13.58 2.29 -1.86
CA ILE A 411 -14.06 3.48 -1.13
C ILE A 411 -12.90 4.24 -0.49
N SER A 412 -12.18 3.60 0.44
CA SER A 412 -11.25 4.29 1.34
C SER A 412 -9.99 4.81 0.63
N LEU A 413 -9.36 3.99 -0.21
CA LEU A 413 -8.17 4.34 -1.00
C LEU A 413 -8.47 5.39 -2.07
N PRO A 414 -9.52 5.24 -2.92
CA PRO A 414 -9.87 6.27 -3.90
C PRO A 414 -10.22 7.61 -3.25
N PHE A 415 -10.94 7.60 -2.12
CA PHE A 415 -11.24 8.82 -1.35
C PHE A 415 -9.94 9.50 -0.88
N ALA A 416 -9.04 8.74 -0.25
CA ALA A 416 -7.77 9.25 0.25
C ALA A 416 -6.89 9.82 -0.86
N ALA A 417 -6.88 9.19 -2.04
CA ALA A 417 -6.10 9.60 -3.21
C ALA A 417 -6.76 10.69 -4.06
N GLY A 418 -8.05 10.98 -3.85
CA GLY A 418 -8.82 11.91 -4.68
C GLY A 418 -9.05 11.38 -6.10
N VAL A 419 -9.26 10.06 -6.21
CA VAL A 419 -9.46 9.32 -7.45
C VAL A 419 -10.93 8.96 -7.59
N PRO A 420 -11.57 9.23 -8.75
CA PRO A 420 -12.96 8.88 -8.96
C PRO A 420 -13.21 7.37 -9.00
N PHE A 421 -14.29 6.91 -8.37
CA PHE A 421 -14.77 5.53 -8.46
C PHE A 421 -16.13 5.44 -9.18
N ARG A 422 -16.39 4.31 -9.85
CA ARG A 422 -17.67 4.04 -10.51
C ARG A 422 -18.75 3.85 -9.43
N ARG A 423 -19.92 4.46 -9.58
CA ARG A 423 -21.02 4.47 -8.59
C ARG A 423 -21.53 3.08 -8.20
N LYS A 424 -21.66 2.21 -9.20
CA LYS A 424 -22.13 0.83 -9.05
C LYS A 424 -21.04 -0.14 -9.47
N ARG A 425 -21.06 -1.33 -8.87
CA ARG A 425 -20.18 -2.42 -9.27
C ARG A 425 -20.47 -2.86 -10.71
N VAL A 426 -19.47 -3.49 -11.31
CA VAL A 426 -19.63 -4.25 -12.55
C VAL A 426 -20.24 -5.60 -12.18
N GLU A 427 -21.44 -5.87 -12.69
CA GLU A 427 -22.20 -7.10 -12.39
C GLU A 427 -22.04 -8.14 -13.50
N PHE A 428 -21.91 -7.66 -14.74
CA PHE A 428 -21.85 -8.50 -15.93
C PHE A 428 -20.51 -8.30 -16.68
N PRO A 429 -19.86 -9.38 -17.14
CA PRO A 429 -18.58 -9.27 -17.84
C PRO A 429 -18.58 -8.38 -19.08
N GLU A 430 -19.69 -8.31 -19.83
CA GLU A 430 -19.84 -7.52 -21.05
C GLU A 430 -19.77 -6.01 -20.78
N GLU A 431 -20.01 -5.56 -19.54
CA GLU A 431 -19.86 -4.15 -19.18
C GLU A 431 -18.41 -3.66 -19.32
N PHE A 432 -17.42 -4.54 -19.23
CA PHE A 432 -16.02 -4.18 -19.49
C PHE A 432 -15.76 -3.79 -20.95
N GLU A 433 -16.61 -4.22 -21.89
CA GLU A 433 -16.51 -3.83 -23.30
C GLU A 433 -16.78 -2.34 -23.51
N ALA A 434 -17.55 -1.71 -22.61
CA ALA A 434 -17.89 -0.29 -22.67
C ALA A 434 -16.86 0.63 -21.98
N LEU A 435 -15.85 0.07 -21.31
CA LEU A 435 -14.83 0.82 -20.54
C LEU A 435 -13.57 1.08 -21.38
N ASP A 436 -13.74 1.48 -22.64
CA ASP A 436 -12.68 1.75 -23.61
C ASP A 436 -12.24 3.23 -23.66
N ASP A 437 -12.85 4.08 -22.84
CA ASP A 437 -12.73 5.53 -22.93
C ASP A 437 -11.57 6.10 -22.12
N GLU A 438 -11.25 5.50 -20.98
CA GLU A 438 -10.19 5.92 -20.05
C GLU A 438 -9.33 4.76 -19.56
N SER A 439 -8.29 5.07 -18.77
CA SER A 439 -7.54 4.03 -18.05
C SER A 439 -8.23 3.66 -16.74
N TYR A 440 -8.47 2.36 -16.53
CA TYR A 440 -9.21 1.85 -15.39
C TYR A 440 -8.37 0.99 -14.45
N MET A 441 -8.56 1.22 -13.15
CA MET A 441 -8.15 0.32 -12.09
C MET A 441 -9.33 -0.57 -11.74
N ILE A 442 -9.15 -1.88 -11.87
CA ILE A 442 -10.20 -2.89 -11.67
C ILE A 442 -9.93 -3.61 -10.35
N ILE A 443 -10.87 -3.49 -9.42
CA ILE A 443 -10.85 -4.21 -8.15
C ILE A 443 -11.69 -5.48 -8.34
N ALA A 444 -11.01 -6.62 -8.44
CA ALA A 444 -11.57 -7.88 -8.88
C ALA A 444 -11.50 -9.00 -7.82
N VAL A 445 -12.26 -10.07 -8.04
CA VAL A 445 -12.15 -11.34 -7.32
C VAL A 445 -11.92 -12.49 -8.33
N PRO A 446 -11.21 -13.57 -7.97
CA PRO A 446 -10.87 -14.64 -8.92
C PRO A 446 -12.10 -15.27 -9.59
N ALA A 447 -13.21 -15.44 -8.87
CA ALA A 447 -14.44 -16.02 -9.42
C ALA A 447 -15.01 -15.18 -10.57
N PHE A 448 -15.00 -13.85 -10.44
CA PHE A 448 -15.47 -12.95 -11.50
C PHE A 448 -14.52 -13.00 -12.70
N LEU A 449 -13.20 -12.95 -12.45
CA LEU A 449 -12.19 -13.05 -13.52
C LEU A 449 -12.36 -14.35 -14.32
N LYS A 450 -12.56 -15.49 -13.64
CA LYS A 450 -12.79 -16.80 -14.26
C LYS A 450 -14.03 -16.78 -15.16
N ARG A 451 -15.13 -16.22 -14.67
CA ARG A 451 -16.37 -16.07 -15.45
C ARG A 451 -16.15 -15.20 -16.68
N THR A 452 -15.54 -14.02 -16.53
CA THR A 452 -15.26 -13.12 -17.66
C THR A 452 -14.36 -13.76 -18.69
N CYS A 453 -13.28 -14.44 -18.28
CA CYS A 453 -12.39 -15.09 -19.23
C CYS A 453 -13.08 -16.23 -19.99
N ALA A 454 -13.95 -16.98 -19.32
CA ALA A 454 -14.73 -18.04 -19.95
C ALA A 454 -15.75 -17.49 -20.97
N GLU A 455 -16.44 -16.40 -20.64
CA GLU A 455 -17.41 -15.76 -21.53
C GLU A 455 -16.76 -15.06 -22.72
N MET A 456 -15.64 -14.37 -22.51
CA MET A 456 -14.91 -13.68 -23.59
C MET A 456 -14.20 -14.65 -24.53
N GLY A 457 -13.87 -15.87 -24.06
CA GLY A 457 -13.12 -16.85 -24.85
C GLY A 457 -11.80 -16.23 -25.31
N GLU A 458 -11.59 -16.14 -26.63
CA GLU A 458 -10.40 -15.53 -27.25
C GLU A 458 -10.46 -14.00 -27.44
N LYS A 459 -11.60 -13.38 -27.15
CA LYS A 459 -11.78 -11.94 -27.33
C LYS A 459 -11.02 -11.16 -26.24
N ARG A 460 -10.18 -10.22 -26.66
CA ARG A 460 -9.56 -9.24 -25.77
C ARG A 460 -10.50 -8.05 -25.53
N LEU A 461 -10.64 -7.64 -24.28
CA LEU A 461 -11.41 -6.46 -23.89
C LEU A 461 -10.70 -5.17 -24.35
N PRO A 462 -11.45 -4.13 -24.77
CA PRO A 462 -10.91 -2.88 -25.30
C PRO A 462 -10.36 -1.92 -24.21
N LEU A 463 -9.85 -2.46 -23.10
CA LEU A 463 -9.38 -1.67 -21.96
C LEU A 463 -8.05 -0.97 -22.26
N LYS A 464 -7.97 0.33 -21.96
CA LYS A 464 -6.74 1.12 -22.08
C LYS A 464 -5.92 1.05 -20.79
N ASN A 465 -4.69 0.51 -20.85
CA ASN A 465 -3.75 0.46 -19.72
C ASN A 465 -4.41 0.01 -18.38
N PRO A 466 -5.10 -1.14 -18.34
CA PRO A 466 -5.78 -1.57 -17.13
C PRO A 466 -4.77 -1.91 -16.03
N TRP A 467 -5.20 -1.73 -14.78
CA TRP A 467 -4.49 -2.23 -13.61
C TRP A 467 -5.45 -3.03 -12.75
N ILE A 468 -5.20 -4.32 -12.60
CA ILE A 468 -6.12 -5.22 -11.90
C ILE A 468 -5.51 -5.60 -10.56
N PHE A 469 -6.24 -5.31 -9.49
CA PHE A 469 -5.98 -5.98 -8.22
C PHE A 469 -6.98 -7.11 -8.00
N SER A 470 -6.52 -8.22 -7.43
CA SER A 470 -7.37 -9.36 -7.09
C SER A 470 -7.18 -9.80 -5.64
N SER A 471 -8.27 -10.09 -4.94
CA SER A 471 -8.25 -10.65 -3.59
C SER A 471 -9.49 -11.51 -3.31
N GLY A 472 -9.56 -12.14 -2.13
CA GLY A 472 -10.68 -12.98 -1.69
C GLY A 472 -10.59 -14.46 -2.08
N GLY A 473 -9.61 -14.83 -2.90
CA GLY A 473 -9.31 -16.22 -3.26
C GLY A 473 -7.97 -16.32 -3.99
N ALA A 474 -7.52 -17.54 -4.28
CA ALA A 474 -6.31 -17.77 -5.06
C ALA A 474 -6.61 -17.67 -6.56
N VAL A 475 -5.78 -16.94 -7.32
CA VAL A 475 -5.79 -16.98 -8.78
C VAL A 475 -4.94 -18.19 -9.22
N SER A 476 -5.51 -19.11 -10.00
CA SER A 476 -4.74 -20.24 -10.55
C SER A 476 -3.79 -19.74 -11.65
N PRO A 477 -2.70 -20.47 -11.95
CA PRO A 477 -1.80 -20.13 -13.06
C PRO A 477 -2.51 -19.94 -14.39
N GLU A 478 -3.48 -20.80 -14.69
CA GLU A 478 -4.28 -20.77 -15.92
C GLU A 478 -5.12 -19.49 -15.95
N LEU A 479 -5.79 -19.17 -14.84
CA LEU A 479 -6.58 -17.96 -14.73
C LEU A 479 -5.74 -16.69 -14.85
N ALA A 480 -4.50 -16.69 -14.34
CA ALA A 480 -3.60 -15.55 -14.48
C ALA A 480 -3.23 -15.29 -15.96
N VAL A 481 -2.93 -16.36 -16.70
CA VAL A 481 -2.66 -16.31 -18.14
C VAL A 481 -3.91 -15.85 -18.92
N ASP A 482 -5.07 -16.42 -18.63
CA ASP A 482 -6.33 -16.04 -19.27
C ASP A 482 -6.69 -14.59 -18.99
N THR A 483 -6.49 -14.12 -17.75
CA THR A 483 -6.74 -12.72 -17.39
C THR A 483 -5.80 -11.79 -18.14
N GLU A 484 -4.52 -12.14 -18.28
CA GLU A 484 -3.58 -11.34 -19.06
C GLU A 484 -3.97 -11.29 -20.55
N ARG A 485 -4.43 -12.41 -21.11
CA ARG A 485 -4.89 -12.50 -22.49
C ARG A 485 -6.16 -11.66 -22.74
N VAL A 486 -7.17 -11.81 -21.89
CA VAL A 486 -8.49 -11.18 -22.03
C VAL A 486 -8.48 -9.71 -21.63
N PHE A 487 -7.89 -9.38 -20.47
CA PHE A 487 -7.86 -7.99 -19.98
C PHE A 487 -6.61 -7.24 -20.42
N GLY A 488 -5.54 -7.91 -20.86
CA GLY A 488 -4.26 -7.27 -21.16
C GLY A 488 -3.38 -6.99 -19.94
N PHE A 489 -3.68 -7.57 -18.78
CA PHE A 489 -2.92 -7.38 -17.54
C PHE A 489 -3.03 -8.61 -16.63
N CYS A 490 -1.91 -9.23 -16.26
CA CYS A 490 -1.89 -10.25 -15.21
C CYS A 490 -2.24 -9.61 -13.85
N PRO A 491 -3.24 -10.11 -13.10
CA PRO A 491 -3.69 -9.48 -11.87
C PRO A 491 -2.58 -9.40 -10.81
N LEU A 492 -2.57 -8.29 -10.07
CA LEU A 492 -1.78 -8.12 -8.86
C LEU A 492 -2.61 -8.64 -7.68
N GLU A 493 -2.25 -9.82 -7.19
CA GLU A 493 -2.95 -10.48 -6.10
C GLU A 493 -2.53 -9.87 -4.75
N VAL A 494 -3.50 -9.62 -3.87
CA VAL A 494 -3.29 -9.19 -2.48
C VAL A 494 -3.86 -10.24 -1.55
N TYR A 495 -3.02 -10.84 -0.72
CA TYR A 495 -3.40 -11.85 0.26
C TYR A 495 -3.70 -11.19 1.60
N GLY A 496 -4.81 -11.60 2.22
CA GLY A 496 -5.30 -11.05 3.47
C GLY A 496 -6.68 -11.55 3.87
N SER A 497 -7.17 -11.08 5.01
CA SER A 497 -8.54 -11.29 5.49
C SER A 497 -9.09 -10.03 6.16
N THR A 498 -10.35 -10.06 6.61
CA THR A 498 -10.94 -8.97 7.41
C THR A 498 -10.17 -8.73 8.71
N GLU A 499 -9.61 -9.80 9.31
CA GLU A 499 -8.81 -9.73 10.53
C GLU A 499 -7.39 -9.18 10.33
N THR A 500 -6.79 -9.36 9.15
CA THR A 500 -5.38 -8.98 8.91
C THR A 500 -5.19 -7.79 7.96
N SER A 501 -6.24 -7.40 7.23
CA SER A 501 -6.12 -6.66 5.96
C SER A 501 -5.20 -7.37 4.97
N GLY A 502 -4.76 -6.68 3.91
CA GLY A 502 -3.71 -7.14 3.02
C GLY A 502 -2.37 -7.23 3.76
N ILE A 503 -1.70 -8.38 3.66
CA ILE A 503 -0.43 -8.67 4.34
C ILE A 503 0.69 -9.06 3.39
N ALA A 504 0.36 -9.51 2.18
CA ALA A 504 1.31 -9.87 1.16
C ALA A 504 0.72 -9.65 -0.23
N TYR A 505 1.58 -9.61 -1.24
CA TYR A 505 1.17 -9.44 -2.64
C TYR A 505 2.03 -10.29 -3.58
N ARG A 506 1.50 -10.59 -4.75
CA ARG A 506 2.25 -11.20 -5.86
C ARG A 506 1.64 -10.83 -7.21
N GLN A 507 2.45 -10.95 -8.26
CA GLN A 507 1.99 -10.91 -9.65
C GLN A 507 2.67 -12.06 -10.38
N GLN A 508 1.89 -13.01 -10.91
CA GLN A 508 2.45 -14.30 -11.34
C GLN A 508 3.44 -14.19 -12.50
N THR A 509 3.26 -13.23 -13.39
CA THR A 509 4.22 -12.92 -14.47
C THR A 509 5.58 -12.39 -13.98
N LYS A 510 5.67 -11.93 -12.72
CA LYS A 510 6.91 -11.42 -12.12
C LYS A 510 7.52 -12.39 -11.12
N ASN A 511 6.69 -12.91 -10.21
CA ASN A 511 7.14 -13.63 -9.03
C ASN A 511 6.63 -15.09 -8.97
N GLY A 512 5.93 -15.56 -10.02
CA GLY A 512 5.25 -16.85 -10.00
C GLY A 512 4.26 -16.95 -8.83
N LEU A 513 4.27 -18.07 -8.12
CA LEU A 513 3.37 -18.32 -7.00
C LEU A 513 3.85 -17.74 -5.66
N VAL A 514 5.06 -17.17 -5.62
CA VAL A 514 5.71 -16.70 -4.40
C VAL A 514 5.10 -15.36 -3.95
N TRP A 515 4.71 -15.31 -2.68
CA TRP A 515 4.18 -14.11 -2.03
C TRP A 515 5.30 -13.27 -1.44
N THR A 516 5.21 -11.96 -1.67
CA THR A 516 6.07 -10.96 -1.04
C THR A 516 5.31 -10.33 0.14
N PRO A 517 5.77 -10.51 1.39
CA PRO A 517 5.20 -9.81 2.54
C PRO A 517 5.24 -8.30 2.35
N PHE A 518 4.26 -7.61 2.93
CA PHE A 518 4.32 -6.17 3.07
C PHE A 518 5.32 -5.74 4.14
N ASP A 519 6.11 -4.69 3.86
CA ASP A 519 7.19 -4.21 4.74
C ASP A 519 6.68 -3.66 6.09
N ASN A 520 5.38 -3.38 6.20
CA ASN A 520 4.73 -2.98 7.45
C ASN A 520 4.19 -4.18 8.25
N ALA A 521 4.27 -5.41 7.73
CA ALA A 521 3.87 -6.64 8.39
C ALA A 521 5.10 -7.51 8.70
N LYS A 522 5.09 -8.16 9.86
CA LYS A 522 6.02 -9.24 10.19
C LYS A 522 5.26 -10.55 10.13
N ILE A 523 5.80 -11.50 9.37
CA ILE A 523 5.15 -12.77 9.10
C ILE A 523 6.12 -13.90 9.45
N TRP A 524 5.64 -14.93 10.14
CA TRP A 524 6.42 -16.14 10.45
C TRP A 524 5.52 -17.37 10.52
N LEU A 525 6.11 -18.56 10.51
CA LEU A 525 5.36 -19.81 10.72
C LEU A 525 5.25 -20.11 12.21
N ASP A 526 4.03 -20.45 12.64
CA ASP A 526 3.78 -20.99 13.96
C ASP A 526 4.43 -22.36 14.11
N LYS A 527 5.04 -22.62 15.27
CA LYS A 527 5.87 -23.81 15.49
C LYS A 527 5.05 -25.10 15.58
N ASP A 528 3.78 -25.00 15.99
CA ASP A 528 2.98 -26.18 16.34
C ASP A 528 2.23 -26.74 15.13
N ASP A 529 1.81 -25.89 14.19
CA ASP A 529 1.00 -26.29 13.04
C ASP A 529 1.45 -25.74 11.68
N GLY A 530 2.47 -24.88 11.63
CA GLY A 530 2.96 -24.32 10.37
C GLY A 530 2.03 -23.28 9.74
N CYS A 531 1.04 -22.77 10.48
CA CYS A 531 0.22 -21.65 10.01
C CYS A 531 1.01 -20.34 10.04
N LEU A 532 0.64 -19.40 9.18
CA LEU A 532 1.20 -18.05 9.23
C LEU A 532 0.69 -17.30 10.45
N THR A 533 1.60 -16.67 11.18
CA THR A 533 1.29 -15.69 12.22
C THR A 533 1.83 -14.33 11.80
N ILE A 534 1.01 -13.29 11.99
CA ILE A 534 1.31 -11.94 11.52
C ILE A 534 1.19 -10.92 12.65
N ILE A 535 2.11 -9.96 12.69
CA ILE A 535 1.93 -8.68 13.39
C ILE A 535 2.00 -7.56 12.35
N SER A 536 1.02 -6.67 12.37
CA SER A 536 0.98 -5.46 11.54
C SER A 536 0.30 -4.33 12.30
N PRO A 537 0.44 -3.06 11.87
CA PRO A 537 -0.30 -1.93 12.45
C PRO A 537 -1.83 -2.07 12.41
N TYR A 538 -2.35 -2.98 11.57
CA TYR A 538 -3.78 -3.28 11.48
C TYR A 538 -4.24 -4.26 12.59
N ILE A 539 -3.33 -5.07 13.11
CA ILE A 539 -3.63 -6.04 14.16
C ILE A 539 -3.43 -5.39 15.52
N LYS A 540 -4.53 -5.28 16.28
CA LYS A 540 -4.53 -4.65 17.60
C LYS A 540 -3.82 -5.47 18.67
N ASP A 541 -3.87 -6.80 18.55
CA ASP A 541 -3.23 -7.71 19.49
C ASP A 541 -1.70 -7.67 19.31
N PRO A 542 -0.91 -7.27 20.32
CA PRO A 542 0.55 -7.28 20.25
C PRO A 542 1.15 -8.67 20.03
N ALA A 543 0.43 -9.75 20.39
CA ALA A 543 0.85 -11.13 20.13
C ALA A 543 0.76 -11.50 18.64
N GLY A 544 0.04 -10.71 17.85
CA GLY A 544 -0.24 -10.97 16.45
C GLY A 544 -1.51 -11.78 16.24
N PHE A 545 -1.79 -12.05 14.97
CA PHE A 545 -2.92 -12.85 14.52
C PHE A 545 -2.40 -14.12 13.88
N LYS A 546 -2.76 -15.28 14.45
CA LYS A 546 -2.50 -16.58 13.85
C LYS A 546 -3.58 -16.86 12.81
N THR A 547 -3.17 -16.96 11.55
CA THR A 547 -4.05 -17.35 10.45
C THR A 547 -4.38 -18.84 10.55
N GLY A 548 -5.37 -19.27 9.79
CA GLY A 548 -5.60 -20.69 9.54
C GLY A 548 -4.90 -21.17 8.27
N ASP A 549 -3.93 -20.44 7.73
CA ASP A 549 -3.30 -20.70 6.43
C ASP A 549 -1.87 -21.24 6.61
N LEU A 550 -1.61 -22.40 6.02
CA LEU A 550 -0.31 -23.04 6.00
C LEU A 550 0.58 -22.38 4.95
N ALA A 551 1.87 -22.31 5.24
CA ALA A 551 2.83 -21.79 4.29
C ALA A 551 4.22 -22.42 4.43
N GLU A 552 5.00 -22.25 3.38
CA GLU A 552 6.44 -22.53 3.35
C GLU A 552 7.17 -21.20 3.19
N MET A 553 8.01 -20.84 4.16
CA MET A 553 8.81 -19.61 4.15
C MET A 553 10.17 -19.87 3.52
N HIS A 554 10.62 -18.96 2.66
CA HIS A 554 11.97 -18.92 2.11
C HIS A 554 12.92 -18.11 3.00
N GLU A 555 14.23 -18.26 2.80
CA GLU A 555 15.26 -17.55 3.59
C GLU A 555 15.19 -16.02 3.46
N ASP A 556 14.69 -15.50 2.34
CA ASP A 556 14.53 -14.07 2.09
C ASP A 556 13.24 -13.47 2.69
N GLY A 557 12.44 -14.31 3.38
CA GLY A 557 11.17 -13.93 4.01
C GLY A 557 9.95 -14.00 3.08
N THR A 558 10.12 -14.32 1.80
CA THR A 558 8.99 -14.63 0.91
C THR A 558 8.39 -16.00 1.24
N PHE A 559 7.18 -16.29 0.75
CA PHE A 559 6.52 -17.56 1.08
C PHE A 559 5.60 -18.11 0.01
N LEU A 560 5.35 -19.41 0.08
CA LEU A 560 4.34 -20.14 -0.70
C LEU A 560 3.19 -20.54 0.22
N LEU A 561 1.95 -20.21 -0.16
CA LEU A 561 0.76 -20.71 0.54
C LEU A 561 0.50 -22.17 0.18
N LYS A 562 0.16 -22.98 1.20
CA LYS A 562 -0.16 -24.41 1.08
C LYS A 562 -1.64 -24.73 1.32
N GLY A 563 -2.47 -23.70 1.50
CA GLY A 563 -3.91 -23.82 1.79
C GLY A 563 -4.22 -23.72 3.28
N ARG A 564 -5.47 -24.01 3.67
CA ARG A 564 -5.94 -23.84 5.05
C ARG A 564 -5.68 -25.06 5.93
N ALA A 565 -5.27 -24.84 7.18
CA ALA A 565 -5.14 -25.87 8.21
C ALA A 565 -6.48 -26.49 8.62
N ASP A 566 -7.59 -25.74 8.56
CA ASP A 566 -8.95 -26.29 8.79
C ASP A 566 -9.41 -27.24 7.66
N SER A 567 -8.68 -27.23 6.53
CA SER A 567 -8.84 -28.20 5.44
C SER A 567 -7.89 -29.39 5.61
N ILE A 568 -7.11 -29.46 6.71
CA ILE A 568 -6.44 -30.69 7.12
C ILE A 568 -7.45 -31.56 7.87
N VAL A 569 -7.65 -32.77 7.36
CA VAL A 569 -8.48 -33.78 8.02
C VAL A 569 -7.59 -34.93 8.50
N LYS A 570 -7.99 -35.58 9.59
CA LYS A 570 -7.27 -36.74 10.13
C LYS A 570 -7.97 -38.02 9.67
N ILE A 571 -7.39 -38.73 8.71
CA ILE A 571 -7.91 -40.03 8.22
C ILE A 571 -7.01 -41.14 8.75
N GLU A 572 -7.55 -42.03 9.58
CA GLU A 572 -6.82 -43.16 10.21
C GLU A 572 -5.44 -42.75 10.76
N GLU A 573 -5.45 -41.72 11.61
CA GLU A 573 -4.28 -41.12 12.26
C GLU A 573 -3.33 -40.30 11.37
N LYS A 574 -3.52 -40.29 10.05
CA LYS A 574 -2.76 -39.49 9.10
C LYS A 574 -3.41 -38.13 8.88
N ARG A 575 -2.63 -37.06 8.94
CA ARG A 575 -3.08 -35.69 8.62
C ARG A 575 -2.92 -35.45 7.13
N ILE A 576 -3.99 -35.07 6.44
CA ILE A 576 -3.99 -34.80 5.00
C ILE A 576 -4.68 -33.47 4.70
N SER A 577 -4.05 -32.62 3.90
CA SER A 577 -4.67 -31.39 3.38
C SER A 577 -5.59 -31.73 2.22
N VAL A 578 -6.89 -31.48 2.40
CA VAL A 578 -7.93 -31.65 1.37
C VAL A 578 -7.62 -30.78 0.16
N THR A 579 -7.13 -29.56 0.37
CA THR A 579 -6.75 -28.62 -0.69
C THR A 579 -5.57 -29.15 -1.51
N GLU A 580 -4.62 -29.85 -0.89
CA GLU A 580 -3.51 -30.45 -1.64
C GLU A 580 -4.02 -31.58 -2.56
N VAL A 581 -4.99 -32.37 -2.12
CA VAL A 581 -5.65 -33.38 -2.97
C VAL A 581 -6.38 -32.71 -4.14
N GLU A 582 -7.11 -31.61 -3.90
CA GLU A 582 -7.77 -30.81 -4.94
C GLU A 582 -6.76 -30.27 -5.98
N ASN A 583 -5.65 -29.69 -5.51
CA ASN A 583 -4.60 -29.14 -6.39
C ASN A 583 -3.98 -30.23 -7.27
N ARG A 584 -3.75 -31.43 -6.73
CA ARG A 584 -3.22 -32.56 -7.52
C ARG A 584 -4.21 -32.99 -8.59
N LEU A 585 -5.49 -33.07 -8.27
CA LEU A 585 -6.53 -33.40 -9.25
C LEU A 585 -6.57 -32.37 -10.39
N LEU A 586 -6.46 -31.08 -10.07
CA LEU A 586 -6.37 -30.01 -11.07
C LEU A 586 -5.11 -30.12 -11.92
N SER A 587 -3.95 -30.45 -11.34
CA SER A 587 -2.68 -30.58 -12.06
C SER A 587 -2.61 -31.75 -13.04
N THR A 588 -3.65 -32.59 -13.13
CA THR A 588 -3.77 -33.60 -14.18
C THR A 588 -4.00 -33.01 -15.58
N GLY A 589 -4.44 -31.75 -15.66
CA GLY A 589 -4.86 -31.10 -16.91
C GLY A 589 -6.22 -31.57 -17.44
N LEU A 590 -6.93 -32.46 -16.72
CA LEU A 590 -8.20 -33.06 -17.18
C LEU A 590 -9.43 -32.55 -16.41
N VAL A 591 -9.22 -31.70 -15.40
CA VAL A 591 -10.23 -31.27 -14.43
C VAL A 591 -10.34 -29.74 -14.48
N ALA A 592 -11.54 -29.23 -14.76
CA ALA A 592 -11.86 -27.80 -14.79
C ALA A 592 -12.11 -27.21 -13.39
N ASP A 593 -12.67 -28.04 -12.50
CA ASP A 593 -12.90 -27.68 -11.10
C ASP A 593 -13.06 -28.95 -10.26
N CYS A 594 -12.75 -28.87 -8.96
CA CYS A 594 -12.95 -30.00 -8.06
C CYS A 594 -13.21 -29.55 -6.62
N SER A 595 -13.90 -30.38 -5.84
CA SER A 595 -13.94 -30.22 -4.40
C SER A 595 -13.81 -31.57 -3.71
N VAL A 596 -12.93 -31.63 -2.72
CA VAL A 596 -12.76 -32.79 -1.86
C VAL A 596 -13.35 -32.45 -0.49
N VAL A 597 -14.13 -33.37 0.07
CA VAL A 597 -14.79 -33.18 1.36
C VAL A 597 -14.55 -34.38 2.27
N PRO A 598 -14.33 -34.15 3.58
CA PRO A 598 -14.36 -35.23 4.55
C PRO A 598 -15.81 -35.72 4.73
N MET A 599 -15.94 -37.04 4.75
CA MET A 599 -17.18 -37.76 5.02
C MET A 599 -16.96 -38.67 6.21
N SER A 600 -18.04 -38.93 6.96
CA SER A 600 -18.03 -39.91 8.05
C SER A 600 -19.26 -40.78 7.92
N ASP A 601 -19.03 -42.10 7.84
CA ASP A 601 -20.07 -43.11 8.00
C ASP A 601 -19.69 -43.98 9.21
N ARG A 602 -19.08 -45.15 9.01
CA ARG A 602 -18.47 -45.97 10.08
C ARG A 602 -17.04 -45.54 10.45
N ARG A 603 -16.32 -44.93 9.51
CA ARG A 603 -14.98 -44.34 9.64
C ARG A 603 -14.92 -43.04 8.83
N GLN A 604 -13.99 -42.15 9.17
CA GLN A 604 -13.74 -40.96 8.35
C GLN A 604 -13.03 -41.32 7.04
N TYR A 605 -13.45 -40.72 5.93
CA TYR A 605 -12.85 -40.88 4.60
C TYR A 605 -13.01 -39.61 3.77
N LEU A 606 -12.31 -39.50 2.64
CA LEU A 606 -12.47 -38.39 1.69
C LEU A 606 -13.43 -38.77 0.55
N ALA A 607 -14.19 -37.79 0.06
CA ALA A 607 -14.98 -37.90 -1.17
C ALA A 607 -14.64 -36.73 -2.12
N ALA A 608 -14.61 -36.99 -3.43
CA ALA A 608 -14.22 -36.03 -4.44
C ALA A 608 -15.34 -35.78 -5.46
N ALA A 609 -15.72 -34.51 -5.63
CA ALA A 609 -16.60 -34.04 -6.69
C ALA A 609 -15.77 -33.33 -7.76
N LEU A 610 -15.89 -33.76 -9.02
CA LEU A 610 -15.06 -33.31 -10.14
C LEU A 610 -15.92 -32.72 -11.25
N VAL A 611 -15.43 -31.65 -11.89
CA VAL A 611 -15.92 -31.13 -13.16
C VAL A 611 -14.82 -31.33 -14.19
N LEU A 612 -15.07 -32.14 -15.21
CA LEU A 612 -14.10 -32.41 -16.27
C LEU A 612 -14.05 -31.24 -17.26
N ASN A 613 -12.84 -30.89 -17.73
CA ASN A 613 -12.67 -29.96 -18.84
C ASN A 613 -12.89 -30.67 -20.19
N ALA A 614 -12.77 -29.95 -21.31
CA ALA A 614 -12.99 -30.53 -22.65
C ALA A 614 -12.06 -31.72 -22.94
N GLU A 615 -10.78 -31.63 -22.56
CA GLU A 615 -9.80 -32.72 -22.73
C GLU A 615 -10.14 -33.93 -21.86
N GLY A 616 -10.55 -33.70 -20.61
CA GLY A 616 -11.03 -34.74 -19.71
C GLY A 616 -12.28 -35.43 -20.23
N LYS A 617 -13.26 -34.67 -20.73
CA LYS A 617 -14.48 -35.21 -21.33
C LYS A 617 -14.15 -36.07 -22.56
N ALA A 618 -13.26 -35.62 -23.44
CA ALA A 618 -12.82 -36.37 -24.61
C ALA A 618 -12.03 -37.64 -24.24
N LYS A 619 -11.12 -37.54 -23.26
CA LYS A 619 -10.30 -38.68 -22.81
C LYS A 619 -11.13 -39.81 -22.20
N PHE A 620 -12.19 -39.46 -21.48
CA PHE A 620 -13.04 -40.42 -20.77
C PHE A 620 -14.36 -40.70 -21.51
N GLU A 621 -14.48 -40.29 -22.77
CA GLU A 621 -15.66 -40.54 -23.59
C GLU A 621 -15.90 -42.06 -23.74
N GLY A 622 -17.12 -42.50 -23.44
CA GLY A 622 -17.48 -43.93 -23.47
C GLY A 622 -16.84 -44.80 -22.39
N MET A 623 -16.08 -44.23 -21.44
CA MET A 623 -15.49 -44.99 -20.34
C MET A 623 -16.48 -45.18 -19.18
N GLU A 624 -16.49 -46.39 -18.63
CA GLU A 624 -17.20 -46.71 -17.40
C GLU A 624 -16.66 -45.91 -16.21
N LYS A 625 -17.55 -45.45 -15.32
CA LYS A 625 -17.22 -44.59 -14.18
C LYS A 625 -16.09 -45.14 -13.30
N TYR A 626 -16.02 -46.47 -13.11
CA TYR A 626 -14.99 -47.08 -12.28
C TYR A 626 -13.58 -46.95 -12.88
N LEU A 627 -13.44 -46.89 -14.21
CA LEU A 627 -12.16 -46.68 -14.89
C LEU A 627 -11.67 -45.24 -14.70
N ILE A 628 -12.60 -44.28 -14.74
CA ILE A 628 -12.30 -42.87 -14.48
C ILE A 628 -11.86 -42.69 -13.02
N ASN A 629 -12.57 -43.29 -12.06
CA ASN A 629 -12.19 -43.27 -10.64
C ASN A 629 -10.78 -43.84 -10.45
N ARG A 630 -10.47 -44.98 -11.10
CA ARG A 630 -9.17 -45.64 -11.02
C ARG A 630 -8.06 -44.76 -11.57
N TYR A 631 -8.28 -44.06 -12.67
CA TYR A 631 -7.29 -43.13 -13.22
C TYR A 631 -6.87 -42.05 -12.21
N PHE A 632 -7.86 -41.36 -11.61
CA PHE A 632 -7.57 -40.31 -10.63
C PHE A 632 -6.98 -40.87 -9.32
N HIS A 633 -7.43 -42.06 -8.91
CA HIS A 633 -6.87 -42.76 -7.75
C HIS A 633 -5.40 -43.15 -7.96
N ASP A 634 -5.07 -43.78 -9.09
CA ASP A 634 -3.70 -44.18 -9.46
C ASP A 634 -2.77 -42.96 -9.63
N TYR A 635 -3.31 -41.84 -10.11
CA TYR A 635 -2.58 -40.57 -10.15
C TYR A 635 -2.27 -40.06 -8.73
N LEU A 636 -3.26 -40.02 -7.85
CA LEU A 636 -3.08 -39.52 -6.48
C LEU A 636 -2.18 -40.44 -5.63
N LEU A 637 -2.15 -41.74 -5.91
CA LEU A 637 -1.25 -42.70 -5.25
C LEU A 637 0.24 -42.35 -5.42
N GLN A 638 0.60 -41.56 -6.43
CA GLN A 638 1.97 -41.10 -6.62
C GLN A 638 2.40 -40.07 -5.56
N PHE A 639 1.43 -39.43 -4.88
CA PHE A 639 1.67 -38.32 -3.94
C PHE A 639 1.23 -38.65 -2.51
N PHE A 640 0.27 -39.56 -2.34
CA PHE A 640 -0.32 -39.85 -1.03
C PHE A 640 -0.46 -41.36 -0.76
N GLU A 641 -0.50 -41.71 0.53
CA GLU A 641 -0.83 -43.06 0.98
C GLU A 641 -2.29 -43.43 0.63
N ASN A 642 -2.54 -44.67 0.22
CA ASN A 642 -3.88 -45.12 -0.19
C ASN A 642 -4.99 -44.87 0.87
N VAL A 643 -4.61 -44.85 2.15
CA VAL A 643 -5.54 -44.64 3.27
C VAL A 643 -6.17 -43.24 3.25
N VAL A 644 -5.45 -42.22 2.77
CA VAL A 644 -5.94 -40.83 2.75
C VAL A 644 -6.60 -40.42 1.43
N LEU A 645 -6.73 -41.34 0.46
CA LEU A 645 -7.30 -41.05 -0.85
C LEU A 645 -8.84 -41.03 -0.86
N PRO A 646 -9.47 -40.24 -1.75
CA PRO A 646 -10.92 -40.24 -1.90
C PRO A 646 -11.48 -41.63 -2.21
N LYS A 647 -12.51 -42.04 -1.46
CA LYS A 647 -13.19 -43.33 -1.61
C LYS A 647 -14.47 -43.24 -2.44
N LYS A 648 -15.09 -42.07 -2.50
CA LYS A 648 -16.27 -41.80 -3.32
C LYS A 648 -15.99 -40.69 -4.32
N TRP A 649 -16.55 -40.85 -5.51
CA TRP A 649 -16.34 -39.94 -6.64
C TRP A 649 -17.68 -39.55 -7.28
N ARG A 650 -17.83 -38.27 -7.63
CA ARG A 650 -18.96 -37.70 -8.37
C ARG A 650 -18.41 -36.81 -9.49
N TYR A 651 -19.02 -36.91 -10.66
CA TYR A 651 -18.68 -36.09 -11.84
C TYR A 651 -19.88 -35.22 -12.15
N LEU A 652 -19.67 -33.91 -12.22
CA LEU A 652 -20.72 -32.90 -12.33
C LEU A 652 -20.42 -31.98 -13.52
N GLU A 653 -21.46 -31.35 -14.06
CA GLU A 653 -21.30 -30.25 -15.01
C GLU A 653 -20.82 -28.96 -14.32
N LYS A 654 -21.21 -28.74 -13.06
CA LYS A 654 -20.80 -27.59 -12.25
C LYS A 654 -20.84 -27.93 -10.75
N LEU A 655 -19.93 -27.34 -9.97
CA LEU A 655 -19.95 -27.44 -8.51
C LEU A 655 -20.98 -26.49 -7.89
N PRO A 656 -21.64 -26.87 -6.78
CA PRO A 656 -22.43 -25.96 -5.96
C PRO A 656 -21.56 -24.85 -5.36
N THR A 657 -21.93 -23.59 -5.63
CA THR A 657 -21.20 -22.39 -5.18
C THR A 657 -22.17 -21.33 -4.67
N ASP A 658 -21.74 -20.52 -3.71
CA ASP A 658 -22.49 -19.35 -3.24
C ASP A 658 -22.47 -18.16 -4.24
N VAL A 659 -23.16 -17.08 -3.88
CA VAL A 659 -23.24 -15.84 -4.67
C VAL A 659 -21.89 -15.13 -4.85
N GLN A 660 -20.88 -15.47 -4.04
CA GLN A 660 -19.51 -14.93 -4.12
C GLN A 660 -18.57 -15.88 -4.89
N GLY A 661 -19.09 -17.00 -5.41
CA GLY A 661 -18.34 -18.00 -6.17
C GLY A 661 -17.54 -18.98 -5.30
N LYS A 662 -17.79 -19.05 -3.98
CA LYS A 662 -17.14 -19.99 -3.08
C LYS A 662 -17.91 -21.31 -3.02
N LYS A 663 -17.17 -22.44 -2.99
CA LYS A 663 -17.74 -23.79 -2.96
C LYS A 663 -18.57 -24.03 -1.69
N HIS A 664 -19.81 -24.44 -1.85
CA HIS A 664 -20.72 -24.68 -0.73
C HIS A 664 -20.53 -26.11 -0.19
N LYS A 665 -19.59 -26.29 0.76
CA LYS A 665 -19.19 -27.61 1.29
C LYS A 665 -20.36 -28.48 1.79
N PRO A 666 -21.39 -27.96 2.49
CA PRO A 666 -22.52 -28.78 2.95
C PRO A 666 -23.33 -29.38 1.80
N GLU A 667 -23.61 -28.62 0.74
CA GLU A 667 -24.29 -29.14 -0.46
C GLU A 667 -23.46 -30.19 -1.17
N ILE A 668 -22.14 -29.98 -1.27
CA ILE A 668 -21.23 -30.95 -1.86
C ILE A 668 -21.21 -32.24 -1.04
N GLN A 669 -21.20 -32.16 0.30
CA GLN A 669 -21.32 -33.33 1.17
C GLN A 669 -22.65 -34.06 0.96
N ALA A 670 -23.76 -33.34 0.76
CA ALA A 670 -25.07 -33.92 0.51
C ALA A 670 -25.13 -34.80 -0.76
N LEU A 671 -24.30 -34.50 -1.78
CA LEU A 671 -24.17 -35.33 -3.00
C LEU A 671 -23.67 -36.76 -2.73
N PHE A 672 -23.10 -37.00 -1.54
CA PHE A 672 -22.54 -38.28 -1.12
C PHE A 672 -23.34 -38.97 -0.01
N THR A 673 -24.37 -38.32 0.53
CA THR A 673 -25.25 -38.84 1.60
C THR A 673 -26.65 -39.24 1.14
N GLY A 674 -27.08 -38.85 -0.07
CA GLY A 674 -28.35 -39.30 -0.64
C GLY A 674 -28.32 -40.76 -1.10
N GLU A 675 -29.43 -41.46 -0.93
CA GLU A 675 -29.69 -42.80 -1.49
C GLU A 675 -29.45 -42.79 -3.01
N GLU A 676 -28.89 -43.89 -3.50
CA GLU A 676 -28.54 -44.11 -4.90
C GLU A 676 -29.77 -43.90 -5.81
N ASN A 677 -29.65 -42.99 -6.77
CA ASN A 677 -30.38 -43.08 -8.04
C ASN A 677 -29.49 -43.82 -9.04
#